data_AF-A0AAV8AFF3-F1
#
_entry.id   AF-A0AAV8AFF3-F1
#
_cell.length_a   1.000
_cell.length_b   1.000
_cell.length_c   1.000
_cell.angle_alpha   90.00
_cell.angle_beta   90.00
_cell.angle_gamma   90.00
#
_symmetry.space_group_name_H-M   'P 1'
#
loop_
_entity.id
_entity.type
_entity.pdbx_description
1 polymer ?
#
loop_
_entity_poly.entity_id
_entity_poly.type
_entity_poly.pdbx_seq_one_letter_code
_entity_poly.pdbx_strand_id
1 'polypeptide(L)'
;MTQRFKKQVKQLRKTSQLVSTNEQSKISNQTKENVRKFGFLMRRALDQGKIPAALKNASQMLDGLRTSALSPKNYYDLYMQVSDELRYLEFFLQEDIKSGKSASKLYKEVQFIEAIVPRLYLMITTGSVLIKSQEVKTQDVLSDLIEMCKGVQHPTRGLFLRHYLSQMTKDKLPDKGSEYSTSNDQESLFKSIDFTIKNFVEMNKLWVRIAHQKTPGNLTKKEKEIAQKNLDIERKELKILVGTNLVRLSQLEIVTLEVYTDQVLPLLLEQINECGDPIAQEYLMEVIIQVFSDDYHISTLPSLLQTISRVSDGVNIKQIMTSLINRLINYSESNSDDISNKEQIFSIFSKGIGLITKERKNLPVKDLLSILNSLIQLALQLNPKQIDYIDRVLRFCYNSASESGSLSRDVIKEINKLLTTPLTKYNNLNVLLEFENYLSLIELLPYDDRRRIALKIIENVLQNSTFIRTSDKVKKLFEYVRILVQDEKDMPSESEEDEYQKTLFLAEQDAVCRLVHLLKSNDHIESFKILQVLAQKFGNSGERRIKHTVSPLVFSSLLLSFKIRDYIEDNEEEQYPLSPKKVFEFVHKIVTSLTPLFPLISLKLLLQCAQASDKCGFEAISYEFMTKAILSYEEHVVVSKVRFEMITLISSTLQTLRVFDEENYSTLANHAGGHSSKLMVVSDQARAVYLCSYLFWIEDDEDEDDSEEDEEEDEDKEKIYFKDTKRLLGCVSRAIRVAGSLMESASMFQLLFEILNVCLYFLRYDIEQINTDYVNTLLELIHRKIEENNTDLSELVEQQMFNFYKSTLKHIKYCQSQEETEDLFKQINISQSLKDLK
;
A
#
# COMPACT_ATOMS: atom_id res chain seq x y z
N MET A 1 14.29 8.13 -76.78
CA MET A 1 14.38 7.33 -75.53
C MET A 1 14.18 8.14 -74.24
N THR A 2 14.74 9.35 -74.14
CA THR A 2 14.70 10.22 -72.95
C THR A 2 13.28 10.69 -72.52
N GLN A 3 12.35 10.85 -73.47
CA GLN A 3 10.94 11.16 -73.15
C GLN A 3 10.13 9.95 -72.67
N ARG A 4 10.47 8.73 -73.13
CA ARG A 4 9.85 7.48 -72.65
C ARG A 4 10.32 7.17 -71.23
N PHE A 5 11.60 7.39 -70.96
CA PHE A 5 12.18 7.31 -69.60
C PHE A 5 11.58 8.39 -68.68
N LYS A 6 11.42 9.63 -69.13
CA LYS A 6 10.74 10.69 -68.36
C LYS A 6 9.25 10.41 -68.14
N LYS A 7 8.55 9.74 -69.07
CA LYS A 7 7.16 9.28 -68.89
C LYS A 7 7.06 8.10 -67.93
N GLN A 8 7.95 7.12 -68.00
CA GLN A 8 8.04 6.02 -67.03
C GLN A 8 8.42 6.53 -65.63
N VAL A 9 9.35 7.48 -65.52
CA VAL A 9 9.70 8.14 -64.25
C VAL A 9 8.56 9.04 -63.76
N LYS A 10 7.77 9.69 -64.63
CA LYS A 10 6.54 10.41 -64.24
C LYS A 10 5.41 9.46 -63.82
N GLN A 11 5.30 8.26 -64.41
CA GLN A 11 4.37 7.21 -63.97
C GLN A 11 4.81 6.61 -62.62
N LEU A 12 6.11 6.35 -62.44
CA LEU A 12 6.71 5.92 -61.17
C LEU A 12 6.64 7.00 -60.07
N ARG A 13 6.59 8.29 -60.45
CA ARG A 13 6.36 9.42 -59.52
C ARG A 13 4.88 9.66 -59.20
N LYS A 14 3.95 9.17 -60.03
CA LYS A 14 2.51 9.19 -59.74
C LYS A 14 2.08 8.05 -58.81
N THR A 15 2.84 6.97 -58.74
CA THR A 15 2.58 5.85 -57.81
C THR A 15 2.96 6.13 -56.35
N SER A 16 3.46 7.32 -56.02
CA SER A 16 3.71 7.79 -54.66
C SER A 16 2.76 8.94 -54.26
N GLN A 17 1.55 8.96 -54.82
CA GLN A 17 0.44 9.71 -54.22
C GLN A 17 -0.18 8.79 -53.16
N LEU A 18 -0.45 9.33 -51.97
CA LEU A 18 -1.29 8.67 -50.97
C LEU A 18 -2.63 8.35 -51.64
N VAL A 19 -2.75 7.11 -52.12
CA VAL A 19 -3.98 6.56 -52.67
C VAL A 19 -5.00 6.64 -51.53
N SER A 20 -6.18 7.18 -51.81
CA SER A 20 -7.23 7.27 -50.78
C SER A 20 -7.49 5.89 -50.17
N THR A 21 -7.80 5.80 -48.87
CA THR A 21 -8.06 4.53 -48.17
C THR A 21 -9.09 3.65 -48.90
N ASN A 22 -10.05 4.29 -49.59
CA ASN A 22 -11.06 3.64 -50.42
C ASN A 22 -10.54 3.08 -51.76
N GLU A 23 -9.52 3.68 -52.36
CA GLU A 23 -8.87 3.14 -53.56
C GLU A 23 -7.87 2.03 -53.20
N GLN A 24 -7.20 2.14 -52.06
CA GLN A 24 -6.33 1.08 -51.54
C GLN A 24 -7.11 -0.21 -51.25
N SER A 25 -8.29 -0.12 -50.65
CA SER A 25 -9.13 -1.29 -50.38
C SER A 25 -9.63 -1.96 -51.66
N LYS A 26 -9.98 -1.18 -52.70
CA LYS A 26 -10.35 -1.70 -54.02
C LYS A 26 -9.20 -2.44 -54.69
N ILE A 27 -8.00 -1.86 -54.69
CA ILE A 27 -6.80 -2.51 -55.25
C ILE A 27 -6.47 -3.78 -54.46
N SER A 28 -6.56 -3.74 -53.13
CA SER A 28 -6.35 -4.91 -52.27
C SER A 28 -7.31 -6.04 -52.63
N ASN A 29 -8.62 -5.76 -52.74
CA ASN A 29 -9.63 -6.76 -53.07
C ASN A 29 -9.44 -7.35 -54.47
N GLN A 30 -9.16 -6.52 -55.48
CA GLN A 30 -8.87 -7.00 -56.84
C GLN A 30 -7.63 -7.90 -56.88
N THR A 31 -6.59 -7.54 -56.12
CA THR A 31 -5.36 -8.34 -56.06
C THR A 31 -5.60 -9.67 -55.33
N LYS A 32 -6.36 -9.66 -54.22
CA LYS A 32 -6.78 -10.87 -53.49
C LYS A 32 -7.63 -11.80 -54.36
N GLU A 33 -8.56 -11.27 -55.15
CA GLU A 33 -9.35 -12.07 -56.11
C GLU A 33 -8.47 -12.73 -57.17
N ASN A 34 -7.49 -12.00 -57.71
CA ASN A 34 -6.56 -12.56 -58.69
C ASN A 34 -5.71 -13.67 -58.07
N VAL A 35 -5.23 -13.49 -56.83
CA VAL A 35 -4.51 -14.54 -56.09
C VAL A 35 -5.38 -15.79 -55.93
N ARG A 36 -6.66 -15.64 -55.55
CA ARG A 36 -7.58 -16.79 -55.42
C ARG A 36 -7.83 -17.49 -56.76
N LYS A 37 -8.02 -16.73 -57.84
CA LYS A 37 -8.23 -17.28 -59.20
C LYS A 37 -7.01 -18.09 -59.65
N PHE A 38 -5.81 -17.52 -59.55
CA PHE A 38 -4.59 -18.19 -59.98
C PHE A 38 -4.15 -19.30 -59.02
N GLY A 39 -4.42 -19.19 -57.72
CA GLY A 39 -4.23 -20.27 -56.74
C GLY A 39 -5.11 -21.49 -57.06
N PHE A 40 -6.39 -21.27 -57.39
CA PHE A 40 -7.27 -22.35 -57.84
C PHE A 40 -6.78 -23.02 -59.14
N LEU A 41 -6.36 -22.22 -60.12
CA LEU A 41 -5.79 -22.74 -61.38
C LEU A 41 -4.46 -23.48 -61.17
N MET A 42 -3.67 -23.05 -60.19
CA MET A 42 -2.44 -23.74 -59.79
C MET A 42 -2.77 -25.10 -59.20
N ARG A 43 -3.67 -25.19 -58.20
CA ARG A 43 -4.08 -26.46 -57.58
C ARG A 43 -4.62 -27.44 -58.63
N ARG A 44 -5.53 -26.97 -59.50
CA ARG A 44 -6.06 -27.80 -60.59
C ARG A 44 -4.98 -28.29 -61.56
N ALA A 45 -3.93 -27.50 -61.81
CA ALA A 45 -2.82 -27.93 -62.66
C ALA A 45 -1.90 -28.94 -61.96
N LEU A 46 -1.76 -28.84 -60.63
CA LEU A 46 -1.05 -29.82 -59.80
C LEU A 46 -1.80 -31.16 -59.77
N ASP A 47 -3.11 -31.15 -59.57
CA ASP A 47 -3.95 -32.36 -59.61
C ASP A 47 -3.87 -33.10 -60.96
N GLN A 48 -3.60 -32.36 -62.05
CA GLN A 48 -3.39 -32.89 -63.39
C GLN A 48 -1.93 -33.33 -63.67
N GLY A 49 -1.02 -33.20 -62.70
CA GLY A 49 0.41 -33.51 -62.84
C GLY A 49 1.20 -32.55 -63.75
N LYS A 50 0.63 -31.40 -64.14
CA LYS A 50 1.23 -30.44 -65.07
C LYS A 50 2.04 -29.36 -64.33
N ILE A 51 3.24 -29.73 -63.87
CA ILE A 51 4.13 -28.84 -63.09
C ILE A 51 4.45 -27.51 -63.82
N PRO A 52 4.81 -27.47 -65.12
CA PRO A 52 5.14 -26.20 -65.78
C PRO A 52 3.96 -25.23 -65.85
N ALA A 53 2.75 -25.77 -66.02
CA ALA A 53 1.52 -24.97 -66.00
C ALA A 53 1.20 -24.47 -64.58
N ALA A 54 1.42 -25.30 -63.56
CA ALA A 54 1.28 -24.90 -62.17
C ALA A 54 2.27 -23.79 -61.78
N LEU A 55 3.55 -23.91 -62.16
CA LEU A 55 4.57 -22.88 -61.92
C LEU A 55 4.25 -21.57 -62.65
N LYS A 56 3.70 -21.63 -63.86
CA LYS A 56 3.25 -20.44 -64.60
C LYS A 56 2.09 -19.73 -63.88
N ASN A 57 1.10 -20.50 -63.42
CA ASN A 57 -0.03 -19.97 -62.65
C ASN A 57 0.42 -19.42 -61.28
N ALA A 58 1.38 -20.08 -60.63
CA ALA A 58 2.00 -19.60 -59.38
C ALA A 58 2.78 -18.29 -59.60
N SER A 59 3.49 -18.16 -60.72
CA SER A 59 4.16 -16.90 -61.09
C SER A 59 3.17 -15.76 -61.29
N GLN A 60 2.03 -16.02 -61.95
CA GLN A 60 0.97 -15.02 -62.16
C GLN A 60 0.26 -14.65 -60.84
N MET A 61 0.10 -15.61 -59.93
CA MET A 61 -0.37 -15.35 -58.56
C MET A 61 0.60 -14.41 -57.82
N LEU A 62 1.90 -14.70 -57.90
CA LEU A 62 2.96 -13.95 -57.21
C LEU A 62 3.21 -12.55 -57.77
N ASP A 63 2.79 -12.28 -59.01
CA ASP A 63 2.83 -10.91 -59.55
C ASP A 63 2.00 -9.93 -58.70
N GLY A 64 0.98 -10.40 -57.97
CA GLY A 64 0.22 -9.59 -57.01
C GLY A 64 1.08 -9.00 -55.88
N LEU A 65 2.15 -9.68 -55.46
CA LEU A 65 3.08 -9.21 -54.41
C LEU A 65 4.04 -8.11 -54.91
N ARG A 66 4.05 -7.81 -56.20
CA ARG A 66 4.86 -6.73 -56.78
C ARG A 66 4.21 -5.36 -56.67
N THR A 67 3.02 -5.25 -56.10
CA THR A 67 2.35 -3.97 -55.91
C THR A 67 3.10 -3.10 -54.87
N SER A 68 3.21 -1.80 -55.10
CA SER A 68 3.74 -0.80 -54.14
C SER A 68 2.63 0.01 -53.48
N ALA A 69 1.39 -0.14 -53.96
CA ALA A 69 0.27 0.74 -53.59
C ALA A 69 -0.43 0.32 -52.29
N LEU A 70 -0.15 -0.87 -51.77
CA LEU A 70 -0.79 -1.42 -50.58
C LEU A 70 -0.08 -0.96 -49.31
N SER A 71 -0.86 -0.64 -48.28
CA SER A 71 -0.34 -0.48 -46.92
C SER A 71 0.22 -1.82 -46.40
N PRO A 72 1.19 -1.81 -45.46
CA PRO A 72 1.78 -3.02 -44.91
C PRO A 72 0.79 -4.02 -44.34
N LYS A 73 -0.31 -3.55 -43.71
CA LYS A 73 -1.39 -4.42 -43.22
C LYS A 73 -2.13 -5.15 -44.34
N ASN A 74 -2.52 -4.44 -45.40
CA ASN A 74 -3.14 -5.06 -46.57
C ASN A 74 -2.17 -5.98 -47.31
N TYR A 75 -0.88 -5.63 -47.31
CA TYR A 75 0.19 -6.46 -47.87
C TYR A 75 0.39 -7.73 -47.03
N TYR A 76 0.32 -7.65 -45.71
CA TYR A 76 0.37 -8.79 -44.79
C TYR A 76 -0.76 -9.78 -45.07
N ASP A 77 -2.00 -9.31 -45.23
CA ASP A 77 -3.13 -10.18 -45.58
C ASP A 77 -2.93 -10.89 -46.93
N LEU A 78 -2.42 -10.16 -47.92
CA LEU A 78 -2.12 -10.72 -49.23
C LEU A 78 -0.99 -11.75 -49.15
N TYR A 79 0.05 -11.43 -48.38
CA TYR A 79 1.16 -12.32 -48.08
C TYR A 79 0.69 -13.62 -47.43
N MET A 80 -0.21 -13.56 -46.44
CA MET A 80 -0.75 -14.75 -45.79
C MET A 80 -1.49 -15.66 -46.78
N GLN A 81 -2.37 -15.09 -47.61
CA GLN A 81 -3.08 -15.87 -48.63
C GLN A 81 -2.13 -16.52 -49.63
N VAL A 82 -1.13 -15.78 -50.12
CA VAL A 82 -0.13 -16.32 -51.05
C VAL A 82 0.74 -17.38 -50.37
N SER A 83 1.15 -17.16 -49.12
CA SER A 83 1.94 -18.12 -48.36
C SER A 83 1.18 -19.43 -48.15
N ASP A 84 -0.12 -19.40 -47.91
CA ASP A 84 -0.93 -20.61 -47.75
C ASP A 84 -0.98 -21.40 -49.07
N GLU A 85 -1.24 -20.73 -50.20
CA GLU A 85 -1.20 -21.37 -51.52
C GLU A 85 0.19 -21.95 -51.85
N LEU A 86 1.27 -21.26 -51.51
CA LEU A 86 2.63 -21.76 -51.73
C LEU A 86 2.98 -22.95 -50.81
N ARG A 87 2.41 -23.05 -49.60
CA ARG A 87 2.59 -24.25 -48.77
C ARG A 87 1.91 -25.47 -49.38
N TYR A 88 0.74 -25.31 -50.01
CA TYR A 88 0.14 -26.39 -50.79
C TYR A 88 1.03 -26.82 -51.95
N LEU A 89 1.64 -25.86 -52.66
CA LEU A 89 2.60 -26.15 -53.71
C LEU A 89 3.84 -26.89 -53.15
N GLU A 90 4.40 -26.45 -52.02
CA GLU A 90 5.53 -27.12 -51.37
C GLU A 90 5.19 -28.57 -51.00
N PHE A 91 4.03 -28.81 -50.39
CA PHE A 91 3.57 -30.15 -50.01
C PHE A 91 3.48 -31.07 -51.23
N PHE A 92 2.84 -30.62 -52.30
CA PHE A 92 2.70 -31.41 -53.52
C PHE A 92 4.06 -31.70 -54.18
N LEU A 93 4.96 -30.71 -54.22
CA LEU A 93 6.31 -30.90 -54.76
C LEU A 93 7.12 -31.90 -53.94
N GLN A 94 6.91 -31.98 -52.61
CA GLN A 94 7.55 -33.00 -51.76
C GLN A 94 7.08 -34.41 -52.09
N GLU A 95 5.77 -34.61 -52.31
CA GLU A 95 5.23 -35.92 -52.73
C GLU A 95 5.74 -36.32 -54.12
N ASP A 96 5.77 -35.37 -55.05
CA ASP A 96 6.25 -35.59 -56.42
C ASP A 96 7.74 -35.99 -56.47
N ILE A 97 8.57 -35.51 -55.56
CA ILE A 97 9.99 -35.89 -55.50
C ILE A 97 10.18 -37.28 -54.88
N LYS A 98 9.32 -37.68 -53.93
CA LYS A 98 9.28 -39.09 -53.46
C LYS A 98 8.95 -40.05 -54.60
N SER A 99 8.24 -39.59 -55.64
CA SER A 99 7.95 -40.37 -56.86
C SER A 99 9.09 -40.41 -57.91
N GLY A 100 10.24 -39.80 -57.64
CA GLY A 100 11.48 -39.99 -58.42
C GLY A 100 11.86 -38.88 -59.41
N LYS A 101 11.22 -37.70 -59.36
CA LYS A 101 11.62 -36.52 -60.17
C LYS A 101 12.80 -35.79 -59.48
N SER A 102 13.80 -35.35 -60.24
CA SER A 102 14.97 -34.62 -59.69
C SER A 102 14.59 -33.20 -59.20
N ALA A 103 14.91 -32.92 -57.93
CA ALA A 103 14.69 -31.63 -57.30
C ALA A 103 15.62 -30.54 -57.85
N SER A 104 16.87 -30.90 -58.18
CA SER A 104 17.88 -29.99 -58.77
C SER A 104 17.41 -29.37 -60.10
N LYS A 105 16.72 -30.16 -60.93
CA LYS A 105 16.17 -29.66 -62.20
C LYS A 105 15.07 -28.62 -61.98
N LEU A 106 14.17 -28.87 -61.02
CA LEU A 106 13.10 -27.94 -60.65
C LEU A 106 13.66 -26.62 -60.09
N TYR A 107 14.72 -26.69 -59.27
CA TYR A 107 15.39 -25.50 -58.76
C TYR A 107 15.92 -24.60 -59.88
N LYS A 108 16.51 -25.19 -60.93
CA LYS A 108 16.99 -24.46 -62.12
C LYS A 108 15.85 -23.93 -62.99
N GLU A 109 14.78 -24.71 -63.19
CA GLU A 109 13.64 -24.32 -64.03
C GLU A 109 12.93 -23.06 -63.50
N VAL A 110 12.78 -22.95 -62.18
CA VAL A 110 12.16 -21.78 -61.55
C VAL A 110 12.98 -20.50 -61.75
N GLN A 111 14.30 -20.60 -61.93
CA GLN A 111 15.16 -19.43 -62.12
C GLN A 111 14.94 -18.72 -63.46
N PHE A 112 14.35 -19.38 -64.46
CA PHE A 112 14.04 -18.78 -65.76
C PHE A 112 12.90 -17.76 -65.72
N ILE A 113 12.19 -17.63 -64.59
CA ILE A 113 11.14 -16.62 -64.42
C ILE A 113 11.77 -15.22 -64.43
N GLU A 114 11.31 -14.36 -65.34
CA GLU A 114 11.87 -13.02 -65.56
C GLU A 114 11.70 -12.08 -64.34
N ALA A 115 10.57 -12.21 -63.63
CA ALA A 115 10.24 -11.34 -62.50
C ALA A 115 10.89 -11.82 -61.19
N ILE A 116 11.68 -10.95 -60.56
CA ILE A 116 12.48 -11.31 -59.37
C ILE A 116 11.65 -11.77 -58.16
N VAL A 117 10.51 -11.12 -57.86
CA VAL A 117 9.70 -11.47 -56.68
C VAL A 117 9.09 -12.87 -56.85
N PRO A 118 8.32 -13.16 -57.93
CA PRO A 118 7.86 -14.51 -58.20
C PRO A 118 8.97 -15.56 -58.22
N ARG A 119 10.09 -15.25 -58.87
CA ARG A 119 11.25 -16.14 -58.94
C ARG A 119 11.77 -16.52 -57.56
N LEU A 120 12.00 -15.55 -56.67
CA LEU A 120 12.58 -15.83 -55.36
C LEU A 120 11.62 -16.59 -54.44
N TYR A 121 10.32 -16.28 -54.44
CA TYR A 121 9.34 -17.06 -53.65
C TYR A 121 9.31 -18.53 -54.11
N LEU A 122 9.26 -18.75 -55.44
CA LEU A 122 9.28 -20.12 -55.98
C LEU A 122 10.63 -20.81 -55.74
N MET A 123 11.74 -20.07 -55.83
CA MET A 123 13.07 -20.60 -55.56
C MET A 123 13.25 -20.97 -54.09
N ILE A 124 12.65 -20.22 -53.16
CA ILE A 124 12.58 -20.61 -51.76
C ILE A 124 11.74 -21.88 -51.61
N THR A 125 10.57 -21.99 -52.24
CA THR A 125 9.76 -23.22 -52.16
C THR A 125 10.48 -24.44 -52.73
N THR A 126 11.14 -24.33 -53.88
CA THR A 126 11.87 -25.44 -54.48
C THR A 126 13.18 -25.72 -53.76
N GLY A 127 13.87 -24.71 -53.23
CA GLY A 127 15.07 -24.86 -52.40
C GLY A 127 14.76 -25.55 -51.07
N SER A 128 13.64 -25.18 -50.46
CA SER A 128 13.06 -25.81 -49.27
C SER A 128 12.79 -27.30 -49.49
N VAL A 129 12.40 -27.68 -50.71
CA VAL A 129 12.17 -29.06 -51.13
C VAL A 129 13.49 -29.77 -51.48
N LEU A 130 14.45 -29.08 -52.10
CA LEU A 130 15.79 -29.56 -52.43
C LEU A 130 16.61 -29.93 -51.18
N ILE A 131 16.46 -29.15 -50.10
CA ILE A 131 17.09 -29.45 -48.80
C ILE A 131 16.54 -30.78 -48.25
N LYS A 132 15.22 -30.99 -48.33
CA LYS A 132 14.56 -32.23 -47.89
C LYS A 132 14.94 -33.44 -48.74
N SER A 133 15.21 -33.26 -50.03
CA SER A 133 15.60 -34.37 -50.91
C SER A 133 17.06 -34.80 -50.75
N GLN A 134 17.87 -34.05 -49.97
CA GLN A 134 19.29 -34.31 -49.71
C GLN A 134 20.17 -34.50 -50.97
N GLU A 135 19.71 -34.01 -52.14
CA GLU A 135 20.48 -34.11 -53.41
C GLU A 135 21.73 -33.21 -53.40
N VAL A 136 21.70 -32.12 -52.61
CA VAL A 136 22.74 -31.10 -52.51
C VAL A 136 22.96 -30.78 -51.04
N LYS A 137 24.19 -30.38 -50.66
CA LYS A 137 24.48 -29.92 -49.30
C LYS A 137 23.55 -28.76 -48.92
N THR A 138 22.88 -28.90 -47.78
CA THR A 138 21.96 -27.90 -47.23
C THR A 138 22.59 -26.51 -47.11
N GLN A 139 23.87 -26.45 -46.71
CA GLN A 139 24.61 -25.19 -46.56
C GLN A 139 24.71 -24.38 -47.85
N ASP A 140 24.96 -25.04 -48.98
CA ASP A 140 25.16 -24.36 -50.27
C ASP A 140 23.84 -23.74 -50.74
N VAL A 141 22.73 -24.48 -50.57
CA VAL A 141 21.38 -23.99 -50.89
C VAL A 141 20.99 -22.82 -49.99
N LEU A 142 21.25 -22.91 -48.69
CA LEU A 142 20.95 -21.84 -47.73
C LEU A 142 21.77 -20.57 -48.01
N SER A 143 23.07 -20.72 -48.33
CA SER A 143 23.92 -19.59 -48.70
C SER A 143 23.45 -18.93 -50.00
N ASP A 144 23.16 -19.73 -51.03
CA ASP A 144 22.63 -19.24 -52.31
C ASP A 144 21.30 -18.48 -52.13
N LEU A 145 20.35 -19.05 -51.37
CA LEU A 145 19.05 -18.40 -51.12
C LEU A 145 19.22 -17.05 -50.41
N ILE A 146 20.10 -16.94 -49.40
CA ILE A 146 20.36 -15.65 -48.72
C ILE A 146 21.00 -14.63 -49.66
N GLU A 147 21.98 -15.04 -50.46
CA GLU A 147 22.66 -14.15 -51.40
C GLU A 147 21.72 -13.65 -52.48
N MET A 148 20.89 -14.54 -53.04
CA MET A 148 19.90 -14.18 -54.04
C MET A 148 18.79 -13.29 -53.47
N CYS A 149 18.44 -13.44 -52.19
CA CYS A 149 17.52 -12.53 -51.50
C CYS A 149 18.05 -11.09 -51.39
N LYS A 150 19.36 -10.85 -51.51
CA LYS A 150 19.93 -9.48 -51.59
C LYS A 150 19.44 -8.72 -52.84
N GLY A 151 18.92 -9.41 -53.84
CA GLY A 151 18.35 -8.78 -55.05
C GLY A 151 17.09 -7.93 -54.78
N VAL A 152 16.38 -8.14 -53.66
CA VAL A 152 15.17 -7.38 -53.32
C VAL A 152 15.46 -6.35 -52.22
N GLN A 153 15.78 -5.14 -52.64
CA GLN A 153 16.10 -4.02 -51.73
C GLN A 153 14.88 -3.19 -51.29
N HIS A 154 13.69 -3.50 -51.81
CA HIS A 154 12.46 -2.82 -51.42
C HIS A 154 12.06 -3.25 -50.00
N PRO A 155 11.90 -2.31 -49.03
CA PRO A 155 11.75 -2.66 -47.61
C PRO A 155 10.63 -3.65 -47.28
N THR A 156 9.39 -3.38 -47.66
CA THR A 156 8.26 -4.26 -47.34
C THR A 156 8.37 -5.63 -48.02
N ARG A 157 8.56 -5.65 -49.34
CA ARG A 157 8.72 -6.89 -50.12
C ARG A 157 9.89 -7.75 -49.64
N GLY A 158 11.03 -7.13 -49.36
CA GLY A 158 12.22 -7.81 -48.86
C GLY A 158 12.00 -8.38 -47.47
N LEU A 159 11.34 -7.65 -46.56
CA LEU A 159 10.98 -8.15 -45.23
C LEU A 159 10.08 -9.39 -45.30
N PHE A 160 9.01 -9.32 -46.08
CA PHE A 160 8.09 -10.46 -46.24
C PHE A 160 8.74 -11.66 -46.93
N LEU A 161 9.57 -11.43 -47.95
CA LEU A 161 10.33 -12.49 -48.62
C LEU A 161 11.31 -13.17 -47.66
N ARG A 162 12.03 -12.40 -46.85
CA ARG A 162 12.99 -12.93 -45.86
C ARG A 162 12.30 -13.60 -44.68
N HIS A 163 11.14 -13.10 -44.28
CA HIS A 163 10.28 -13.79 -43.31
C HIS A 163 9.78 -15.12 -43.88
N TYR A 164 9.37 -15.17 -45.14
CA TYR A 164 9.00 -16.41 -45.82
C TYR A 164 10.17 -17.40 -45.89
N LEU A 165 11.37 -16.93 -46.21
CA LEU A 165 12.60 -17.74 -46.16
C LEU A 165 12.76 -18.37 -44.76
N SER A 166 12.74 -17.56 -43.71
CA SER A 166 12.87 -18.02 -42.32
C SER A 166 11.78 -19.03 -41.92
N GLN A 167 10.56 -18.88 -42.47
CA GLN A 167 9.47 -19.82 -42.24
C GLN A 167 9.67 -21.15 -42.97
N MET A 168 10.12 -21.12 -44.23
CA MET A 168 10.33 -22.33 -45.04
C MET A 168 11.57 -23.12 -44.60
N THR A 169 12.58 -22.45 -44.03
CA THR A 169 13.79 -23.09 -43.52
C THR A 169 13.69 -23.55 -42.08
N LYS A 170 12.59 -23.24 -41.36
CA LYS A 170 12.43 -23.50 -39.92
C LYS A 170 12.87 -24.92 -39.51
N ASP A 171 12.30 -25.94 -40.15
CA ASP A 171 12.50 -27.34 -39.76
C ASP A 171 13.67 -27.99 -40.54
N LYS A 172 14.52 -27.18 -41.17
CA LYS A 172 15.52 -27.59 -42.18
C LYS A 172 16.90 -26.98 -41.95
N LEU A 173 17.07 -26.23 -40.85
CA LEU A 173 18.37 -25.72 -40.45
C LEU A 173 19.19 -26.87 -39.85
N PRO A 174 20.48 -26.99 -40.19
CA PRO A 174 21.38 -27.90 -39.51
C PRO A 174 21.45 -27.58 -37.99
N ASP A 175 21.01 -28.50 -37.16
CA ASP A 175 21.06 -28.46 -35.69
C ASP A 175 21.65 -29.77 -35.12
N LYS A 176 22.06 -29.76 -33.84
CA LYS A 176 22.54 -30.96 -33.14
C LYS A 176 21.44 -32.03 -33.17
N GLY A 177 21.75 -33.20 -33.73
CA GLY A 177 20.78 -34.30 -33.87
C GLY A 177 19.84 -34.20 -35.08
N SER A 178 19.99 -33.19 -35.95
CA SER A 178 19.21 -33.09 -37.19
C SER A 178 19.73 -34.03 -38.29
N GLU A 179 18.83 -34.60 -39.08
CA GLU A 179 19.14 -35.44 -40.26
C GLU A 179 19.97 -34.71 -41.34
N TYR A 180 20.04 -33.38 -41.25
CA TYR A 180 20.76 -32.50 -42.17
C TYR A 180 22.17 -32.13 -41.70
N SER A 181 22.58 -32.64 -40.53
CA SER A 181 23.95 -32.52 -40.02
C SER A 181 24.73 -33.79 -40.34
N THR A 182 25.80 -33.67 -41.15
CA THR A 182 26.82 -34.73 -41.22
C THR A 182 27.53 -34.75 -39.87
N SER A 183 27.66 -35.94 -39.28
CA SER A 183 27.95 -36.20 -37.86
C SER A 183 29.22 -35.60 -37.25
N ASN A 184 30.05 -34.84 -38.00
CA ASN A 184 31.33 -34.30 -37.51
C ASN A 184 31.62 -32.82 -37.85
N ASP A 185 30.72 -32.04 -38.46
CA ASP A 185 31.06 -30.67 -38.88
C ASP A 185 30.47 -29.60 -37.94
N GLN A 186 31.22 -29.20 -36.90
CA GLN A 186 30.92 -27.99 -36.12
C GLN A 186 30.74 -26.76 -37.05
N GLU A 187 31.49 -26.71 -38.14
CA GLU A 187 31.38 -25.66 -39.18
C GLU A 187 29.98 -25.61 -39.84
N SER A 188 29.30 -26.76 -39.98
CA SER A 188 27.93 -26.81 -40.51
C SER A 188 26.92 -26.17 -39.56
N LEU A 189 27.12 -26.37 -38.27
CA LEU A 189 26.24 -25.88 -37.21
C LEU A 189 26.42 -24.35 -37.05
N PHE A 190 27.66 -23.86 -37.09
CA PHE A 190 27.94 -22.42 -37.09
C PHE A 190 27.37 -21.69 -38.31
N LYS A 191 27.35 -22.33 -39.49
CA LYS A 191 26.71 -21.76 -40.70
C LYS A 191 25.20 -21.53 -40.54
N SER A 192 24.51 -22.29 -39.69
CA SER A 192 23.09 -22.04 -39.35
C SER A 192 22.91 -20.75 -38.55
N ILE A 193 23.80 -20.50 -37.60
CA ILE A 193 23.85 -19.25 -36.82
C ILE A 193 24.18 -18.08 -37.76
N ASP A 194 25.20 -18.22 -38.60
CA ASP A 194 25.55 -17.19 -39.59
C ASP A 194 24.42 -16.90 -40.57
N PHE A 195 23.71 -17.94 -41.03
CA PHE A 195 22.56 -17.80 -41.91
C PHE A 195 21.46 -16.96 -41.26
N THR A 196 21.09 -17.31 -40.03
CA THR A 196 20.02 -16.62 -39.29
C THR A 196 20.41 -15.20 -38.91
N ILE A 197 21.65 -14.96 -38.49
CA ILE A 197 22.18 -13.61 -38.20
C ILE A 197 22.26 -12.77 -39.48
N LYS A 198 22.77 -13.29 -40.60
CA LYS A 198 22.80 -12.56 -41.88
C LYS A 198 21.40 -12.18 -42.35
N ASN A 199 20.43 -13.08 -42.19
CA ASN A 199 19.04 -12.78 -42.53
C ASN A 199 18.47 -11.70 -41.60
N PHE A 200 18.74 -11.80 -40.29
CA PHE A 200 18.36 -10.80 -39.30
C PHE A 200 18.93 -9.41 -39.60
N VAL A 201 20.24 -9.31 -39.86
CA VAL A 201 20.94 -8.06 -40.21
C VAL A 201 20.27 -7.38 -41.41
N GLU A 202 20.02 -8.14 -42.47
CA GLU A 202 19.38 -7.60 -43.68
C GLU A 202 17.91 -7.20 -43.42
N MET A 203 17.17 -7.98 -42.63
CA MET A 203 15.80 -7.61 -42.23
C MET A 203 15.79 -6.34 -41.37
N ASN A 204 16.72 -6.19 -40.43
CA ASN A 204 16.86 -4.98 -39.63
C ASN A 204 17.17 -3.76 -40.50
N LYS A 205 18.13 -3.88 -41.44
CA LYS A 205 18.45 -2.83 -42.41
C LYS A 205 17.24 -2.43 -43.26
N LEU A 206 16.47 -3.41 -43.75
CA LEU A 206 15.25 -3.14 -44.51
C LEU A 206 14.20 -2.43 -43.65
N TRP A 207 14.04 -2.85 -42.40
CA TRP A 207 13.08 -2.27 -41.47
C TRP A 207 13.45 -0.83 -41.08
N VAL A 208 14.73 -0.53 -40.82
CA VAL A 208 15.24 0.84 -40.60
C VAL A 208 15.12 1.68 -41.88
N ARG A 209 15.27 1.07 -43.06
CA ARG A 209 15.05 1.75 -44.34
C ARG A 209 13.59 2.17 -44.55
N ILE A 210 12.61 1.51 -43.92
CA ILE A 210 11.21 1.98 -43.93
C ILE A 210 11.12 3.37 -43.30
N ALA A 211 11.85 3.62 -42.21
CA ALA A 211 11.86 4.92 -41.52
C ALA A 211 12.25 6.09 -42.43
N HIS A 212 13.13 5.81 -43.40
CA HIS A 212 13.73 6.79 -44.30
C HIS A 212 13.06 6.83 -45.68
N GLN A 213 11.94 6.12 -45.87
CA GLN A 213 11.20 6.22 -47.13
C GLN A 213 10.69 7.64 -47.32
N LYS A 214 11.09 8.28 -48.43
CA LYS A 214 10.77 9.69 -48.68
C LYS A 214 9.27 9.92 -48.76
N THR A 215 8.74 10.66 -47.78
CA THR A 215 7.41 11.27 -47.84
C THR A 215 7.37 12.30 -49.00
N PRO A 216 6.25 12.43 -49.75
CA PRO A 216 6.18 13.35 -50.88
C PRO A 216 6.57 14.80 -50.52
N GLY A 217 7.38 15.43 -51.37
CA GLY A 217 7.94 16.76 -51.12
C GLY A 217 6.92 17.91 -51.00
N ASN A 218 5.69 17.70 -51.48
CA ASN A 218 4.61 18.71 -51.53
C ASN A 218 3.80 18.84 -50.23
N LEU A 219 4.12 18.09 -49.17
CA LEU A 219 3.38 18.10 -47.92
C LEU A 219 3.89 19.20 -46.98
N THR A 220 2.96 19.83 -46.25
CA THR A 220 3.27 20.79 -45.18
C THR A 220 4.03 20.09 -44.03
N LYS A 221 4.70 20.85 -43.15
CA LYS A 221 5.44 20.27 -42.00
C LYS A 221 4.56 19.35 -41.14
N LYS A 222 3.31 19.77 -40.86
CA LYS A 222 2.34 18.97 -40.08
C LYS A 222 1.93 17.68 -40.79
N GLU A 223 1.71 17.73 -42.11
CA GLU A 223 1.36 16.53 -42.88
C GLU A 223 2.53 15.55 -43.00
N LYS A 224 3.77 16.05 -43.05
CA LYS A 224 4.98 15.22 -42.99
C LYS A 224 5.11 14.52 -41.65
N GLU A 225 4.85 15.21 -40.54
CA GLU A 225 4.84 14.61 -39.19
C GLU A 225 3.77 13.53 -39.04
N ILE A 226 2.54 13.77 -39.53
CA ILE A 226 1.45 12.79 -39.48
C ILE A 226 1.79 11.57 -40.34
N ALA A 227 2.33 11.77 -41.54
CA ALA A 227 2.76 10.68 -42.41
C ALA A 227 3.89 9.87 -41.77
N GLN A 228 4.85 10.52 -41.10
CA GLN A 228 5.91 9.83 -40.37
C GLN A 228 5.37 9.02 -39.19
N LYS A 229 4.43 9.58 -38.41
CA LYS A 229 3.76 8.86 -37.32
C LYS A 229 3.02 7.61 -37.83
N ASN A 230 2.33 7.72 -38.96
CA ASN A 230 1.65 6.57 -39.57
C ASN A 230 2.65 5.50 -40.03
N LEU A 231 3.78 5.90 -40.62
CA LEU A 231 4.87 4.98 -40.96
C LEU A 231 5.44 4.30 -39.70
N ASP A 232 5.60 5.01 -38.59
CA ASP A 232 6.10 4.45 -37.34
C ASP A 232 5.11 3.44 -36.73
N ILE A 233 3.80 3.67 -36.86
CA ILE A 233 2.76 2.70 -36.48
C ILE A 233 2.88 1.43 -37.34
N GLU A 234 2.97 1.58 -38.66
CA GLU A 234 3.15 0.45 -39.58
C GLU A 234 4.46 -0.32 -39.29
N ARG A 235 5.54 0.38 -38.96
CA ARG A 235 6.81 -0.23 -38.56
C ARG A 235 6.68 -1.03 -37.26
N LYS A 236 5.91 -0.53 -36.30
CA LYS A 236 5.63 -1.25 -35.04
C LYS A 236 4.81 -2.51 -35.26
N GLU A 237 3.96 -2.58 -36.28
CA GLU A 237 3.27 -3.83 -36.65
C GLU A 237 4.23 -4.85 -37.28
N LEU A 238 5.14 -4.38 -38.15
CA LEU A 238 6.10 -5.24 -38.84
C LEU A 238 7.27 -5.73 -37.97
N LYS A 239 7.45 -5.16 -36.77
CA LYS A 239 8.57 -5.50 -35.88
C LYS A 239 8.66 -7.01 -35.58
N ILE A 240 7.51 -7.66 -35.43
CA ILE A 240 7.38 -9.10 -35.18
C ILE A 240 8.11 -9.94 -36.24
N LEU A 241 8.06 -9.51 -37.51
CA LEU A 241 8.74 -10.22 -38.61
C LEU A 241 10.25 -10.27 -38.39
N VAL A 242 10.85 -9.19 -37.89
CA VAL A 242 12.28 -9.15 -37.59
C VAL A 242 12.58 -10.02 -36.35
N GLY A 243 11.76 -9.90 -35.30
CA GLY A 243 11.90 -10.65 -34.05
C GLY A 243 11.80 -12.16 -34.22
N THR A 244 11.07 -12.67 -35.22
CA THR A 244 11.02 -14.12 -35.50
C THR A 244 12.40 -14.73 -35.74
N ASN A 245 13.37 -14.01 -36.29
CA ASN A 245 14.73 -14.55 -36.46
C ASN A 245 15.44 -14.76 -35.11
N LEU A 246 15.21 -13.90 -34.13
CA LEU A 246 15.75 -14.06 -32.78
C LEU A 246 15.11 -15.25 -32.06
N VAL A 247 13.79 -15.44 -32.25
CA VAL A 247 13.08 -16.64 -31.77
C VAL A 247 13.61 -17.91 -32.43
N ARG A 248 14.05 -17.86 -33.70
CA ARG A 248 14.71 -19.00 -34.33
C ARG A 248 16.07 -19.28 -33.69
N LEU A 249 16.86 -18.24 -33.41
CA LEU A 249 18.16 -18.41 -32.75
C LEU A 249 18.02 -19.08 -31.37
N SER A 250 17.01 -18.71 -30.58
CA SER A 250 16.80 -19.34 -29.26
C SER A 250 16.25 -20.76 -29.31
N GLN A 251 15.70 -21.18 -30.45
CA GLN A 251 15.19 -22.54 -30.66
C GLN A 251 16.30 -23.52 -31.08
N LEU A 252 17.49 -23.03 -31.47
CA LEU A 252 18.61 -23.86 -31.88
C LEU A 252 19.35 -24.42 -30.66
N GLU A 253 19.45 -25.74 -30.55
CA GLU A 253 20.15 -26.42 -29.44
C GLU A 253 21.68 -26.24 -29.52
N ILE A 254 22.21 -25.83 -30.68
CA ILE A 254 23.62 -25.42 -30.83
C ILE A 254 23.97 -24.24 -29.92
N VAL A 255 23.02 -23.33 -29.65
CA VAL A 255 23.28 -22.08 -28.93
C VAL A 255 23.38 -22.37 -27.42
N THR A 256 24.54 -22.86 -27.01
CA THR A 256 24.94 -22.97 -25.61
C THR A 256 25.37 -21.60 -25.06
N LEU A 257 25.52 -21.50 -23.73
CA LEU A 257 25.92 -20.26 -23.06
C LEU A 257 27.21 -19.66 -23.65
N GLU A 258 28.24 -20.48 -23.89
CA GLU A 258 29.53 -20.07 -24.46
C GLU A 258 29.39 -19.53 -25.89
N VAL A 259 28.62 -20.21 -26.75
CA VAL A 259 28.39 -19.77 -28.14
C VAL A 259 27.58 -18.48 -28.16
N TYR A 260 26.64 -18.33 -27.22
CA TYR A 260 25.86 -17.11 -27.07
C TYR A 260 26.71 -15.92 -26.63
N THR A 261 27.58 -16.08 -25.63
CA THR A 261 28.43 -15.00 -25.12
C THR A 261 29.47 -14.54 -26.13
N ASP A 262 30.08 -15.49 -26.85
CA ASP A 262 31.27 -15.20 -27.66
C ASP A 262 30.91 -14.81 -29.09
N GLN A 263 29.82 -15.35 -29.66
CA GLN A 263 29.51 -15.19 -31.08
C GLN A 263 28.16 -14.53 -31.35
N VAL A 264 27.07 -15.00 -30.71
CA VAL A 264 25.72 -14.53 -31.06
C VAL A 264 25.46 -13.13 -30.51
N LEU A 265 25.63 -12.94 -29.20
CA LEU A 265 25.29 -11.68 -28.54
C LEU A 265 26.12 -10.49 -29.05
N PRO A 266 27.46 -10.58 -29.21
CA PRO A 266 28.25 -9.44 -29.70
C PRO A 266 27.77 -8.93 -31.06
N LEU A 267 27.46 -9.84 -31.99
CA LEU A 267 26.94 -9.48 -33.31
C LEU A 267 25.56 -8.82 -33.22
N LEU A 268 24.67 -9.31 -32.35
CA LEU A 268 23.37 -8.68 -32.12
C LEU A 268 23.50 -7.28 -31.52
N LEU A 269 24.38 -7.09 -30.52
CA LEU A 269 24.61 -5.80 -29.88
C LEU A 269 25.28 -4.79 -30.81
N GLU A 270 26.21 -5.23 -31.65
CA GLU A 270 26.81 -4.40 -32.70
C GLU A 270 25.74 -3.85 -33.64
N GLN A 271 24.81 -4.71 -34.11
CA GLN A 271 23.72 -4.27 -34.98
C GLN A 271 22.75 -3.28 -34.30
N ILE A 272 22.54 -3.41 -32.99
CA ILE A 272 21.72 -2.46 -32.23
C ILE A 272 22.43 -1.11 -32.09
N ASN A 273 23.74 -1.11 -31.89
CA ASN A 273 24.52 0.13 -31.86
C ASN A 273 24.58 0.81 -33.23
N GLU A 274 24.77 0.04 -34.30
CA GLU A 274 24.88 0.55 -35.68
C GLU A 274 23.55 1.05 -36.26
N CYS A 275 22.41 0.52 -35.83
CA CYS A 275 21.14 0.81 -36.51
C CYS A 275 20.67 2.26 -36.34
N GLY A 276 21.05 2.94 -35.25
CA GLY A 276 20.78 4.36 -34.99
C GLY A 276 19.30 4.78 -34.97
N ASP A 277 18.36 3.83 -35.04
CA ASP A 277 16.92 4.05 -35.06
C ASP A 277 16.30 3.66 -33.71
N PRO A 278 15.58 4.58 -33.03
CA PRO A 278 15.11 4.35 -31.67
C PRO A 278 14.05 3.24 -31.59
N ILE A 279 13.14 3.15 -32.57
CA ILE A 279 12.09 2.12 -32.58
C ILE A 279 12.70 0.72 -32.71
N ALA A 280 13.72 0.59 -33.56
CA ALA A 280 14.44 -0.66 -33.75
C ALA A 280 15.24 -1.05 -32.52
N GLN A 281 16.01 -0.13 -31.94
CA GLN A 281 16.79 -0.38 -30.74
C GLN A 281 15.91 -0.80 -29.56
N GLU A 282 14.79 -0.10 -29.34
CA GLU A 282 13.83 -0.42 -28.26
C GLU A 282 13.31 -1.86 -28.40
N TYR A 283 12.76 -2.19 -29.57
CA TYR A 283 12.16 -3.49 -29.80
C TYR A 283 13.19 -4.63 -29.77
N LEU A 284 14.35 -4.45 -30.42
CA LEU A 284 15.36 -5.51 -30.49
C LEU A 284 15.92 -5.84 -29.10
N MET A 285 16.16 -4.82 -28.28
CA MET A 285 16.58 -5.03 -26.89
C MET A 285 15.51 -5.77 -26.08
N GLU A 286 14.23 -5.40 -26.22
CA GLU A 286 13.12 -6.11 -25.56
C GLU A 286 13.01 -7.57 -26.01
N VAL A 287 13.14 -7.84 -27.31
CA VAL A 287 13.06 -9.21 -27.83
C VAL A 287 14.23 -10.05 -27.34
N ILE A 288 15.46 -9.50 -27.29
CA ILE A 288 16.60 -10.21 -26.71
C ILE A 288 16.27 -10.59 -25.25
N ILE A 289 15.77 -9.63 -24.46
CA ILE A 289 15.39 -9.86 -23.06
C ILE A 289 14.21 -10.82 -22.91
N GLN A 290 13.33 -10.97 -23.91
CA GLN A 290 12.16 -11.85 -23.84
C GLN A 290 12.44 -13.28 -24.34
N VAL A 291 13.32 -13.43 -25.34
CA VAL A 291 13.46 -14.66 -26.12
C VAL A 291 14.55 -15.59 -25.57
N PHE A 292 15.66 -15.04 -25.08
CA PHE A 292 16.75 -15.85 -24.51
C PHE A 292 16.47 -16.23 -23.06
N SER A 293 17.19 -17.22 -22.52
CA SER A 293 17.02 -17.69 -21.15
C SER A 293 17.67 -16.75 -20.13
N ASP A 294 17.24 -16.86 -18.87
CA ASP A 294 17.73 -16.01 -17.77
C ASP A 294 19.21 -16.24 -17.45
N ASP A 295 19.70 -17.47 -17.57
CA ASP A 295 21.11 -17.82 -17.36
C ASP A 295 22.04 -17.10 -18.36
N TYR A 296 21.57 -16.93 -19.60
CA TYR A 296 22.30 -16.17 -20.62
C TYR A 296 22.32 -14.69 -20.30
N HIS A 297 21.23 -14.16 -19.74
CA HIS A 297 21.18 -12.77 -19.30
C HIS A 297 22.13 -12.51 -18.14
N ILE A 298 22.16 -13.37 -17.11
CA ILE A 298 23.02 -13.20 -15.92
C ILE A 298 24.51 -13.13 -16.31
N SER A 299 24.95 -14.03 -17.20
CA SER A 299 26.35 -14.06 -17.68
C SER A 299 26.72 -12.85 -18.56
N THR A 300 25.74 -12.25 -19.25
CA THR A 300 25.97 -11.17 -20.23
C THR A 300 25.48 -9.79 -19.79
N LEU A 301 25.06 -9.63 -18.53
CA LEU A 301 24.59 -8.36 -17.95
C LEU A 301 25.53 -7.18 -18.21
N PRO A 302 26.86 -7.28 -18.04
CA PRO A 302 27.74 -6.13 -18.26
C PRO A 302 27.68 -5.62 -19.71
N SER A 303 27.72 -6.53 -20.68
CA SER A 303 27.66 -6.20 -22.11
C SER A 303 26.31 -5.61 -22.53
N LEU A 304 25.22 -6.15 -21.97
CA LEU A 304 23.87 -5.63 -22.19
C LEU A 304 23.71 -4.20 -21.64
N LEU A 305 24.13 -3.96 -20.41
CA LEU A 305 24.04 -2.64 -19.76
C LEU A 305 24.91 -1.59 -20.47
N GLN A 306 26.11 -1.97 -20.91
CA GLN A 306 26.98 -1.10 -21.72
C GLN A 306 26.36 -0.77 -23.08
N THR A 307 25.60 -1.68 -23.67
CA THR A 307 24.89 -1.41 -24.92
C THR A 307 23.72 -0.46 -24.66
N ILE A 308 22.93 -0.69 -23.61
CA ILE A 308 21.82 0.19 -23.21
C ILE A 308 22.27 1.65 -22.99
N SER A 309 23.48 1.86 -22.45
CA SER A 309 24.01 3.21 -22.26
C SER A 309 24.31 3.94 -23.58
N ARG A 310 24.72 3.20 -24.62
CA ARG A 310 25.08 3.70 -25.97
C ARG A 310 23.93 3.84 -26.96
N VAL A 311 22.74 3.36 -26.60
CA VAL A 311 21.53 3.46 -27.43
C VAL A 311 21.16 4.94 -27.68
N SER A 312 20.39 5.24 -28.74
CA SER A 312 19.95 6.61 -29.05
C SER A 312 18.99 7.22 -28.02
N ASP A 313 18.98 8.56 -27.92
CA ASP A 313 18.18 9.32 -26.93
C ASP A 313 16.67 9.08 -27.03
N GLY A 314 16.16 8.69 -28.20
CA GLY A 314 14.73 8.46 -28.43
C GLY A 314 14.18 7.15 -27.87
N VAL A 315 15.03 6.29 -27.29
CA VAL A 315 14.63 4.97 -26.78
C VAL A 315 14.12 5.05 -25.34
N ASN A 316 13.01 4.35 -25.08
CA ASN A 316 12.47 4.19 -23.73
C ASN A 316 13.28 3.19 -22.90
N ILE A 317 14.41 3.64 -22.33
CA ILE A 317 15.28 2.80 -21.48
C ILE A 317 14.52 2.26 -20.26
N LYS A 318 13.60 3.04 -19.69
CA LYS A 318 12.82 2.63 -18.52
C LYS A 318 12.14 1.28 -18.76
N GLN A 319 11.49 1.11 -19.90
CA GLN A 319 10.76 -0.11 -20.22
C GLN A 319 11.70 -1.31 -20.36
N ILE A 320 12.86 -1.12 -21.02
CA ILE A 320 13.89 -2.15 -21.21
C ILE A 320 14.46 -2.59 -19.86
N MET A 321 14.91 -1.63 -19.04
CA MET A 321 15.50 -1.90 -17.73
C MET A 321 14.50 -2.54 -16.76
N THR A 322 13.27 -2.04 -16.73
CA THR A 322 12.21 -2.59 -15.87
C THR A 322 11.88 -4.03 -16.28
N SER A 323 11.82 -4.32 -17.59
CA SER A 323 11.56 -5.67 -18.09
C SER A 323 12.70 -6.63 -17.72
N LEU A 324 13.95 -6.22 -17.88
CA LEU A 324 15.11 -7.02 -17.50
C LEU A 324 15.14 -7.32 -16.00
N ILE A 325 14.92 -6.29 -15.16
CA ILE A 325 14.94 -6.44 -13.70
C ILE A 325 13.77 -7.31 -13.23
N ASN A 326 12.54 -7.08 -13.73
CA ASN A 326 11.38 -7.88 -13.35
C ASN A 326 11.54 -9.34 -13.75
N ARG A 327 12.18 -9.61 -14.88
CA ARG A 327 12.46 -10.98 -15.32
C ARG A 327 13.42 -11.69 -14.36
N LEU A 328 14.47 -11.01 -13.91
CA LEU A 328 15.39 -11.54 -12.90
C LEU A 328 14.74 -11.69 -11.51
N ILE A 329 13.81 -10.80 -11.15
CA ILE A 329 12.99 -10.95 -9.93
C ILE A 329 12.20 -12.26 -9.99
N ASN A 330 11.47 -12.51 -11.08
CA ASN A 330 10.68 -13.73 -11.25
C ASN A 330 11.55 -15.00 -11.27
N TYR A 331 12.75 -14.92 -11.87
CA TYR A 331 13.72 -16.00 -11.84
C TYR A 331 14.20 -16.29 -10.41
N SER A 332 14.49 -15.26 -9.62
CA SER A 332 14.91 -15.40 -8.23
C SER A 332 13.83 -15.99 -7.31
N GLU A 333 12.55 -15.76 -7.63
CA GLU A 333 11.41 -16.37 -6.91
C GLU A 333 11.25 -17.87 -7.24
N SER A 334 11.66 -18.29 -8.43
CA SER A 334 11.48 -19.66 -8.92
C SER A 334 12.64 -20.59 -8.55
N ASN A 335 13.87 -20.07 -8.45
CA ASN A 335 15.10 -20.82 -8.15
C ASN A 335 15.76 -20.30 -6.87
N SER A 336 15.26 -20.70 -5.69
CA SER A 336 15.70 -20.19 -4.38
C SER A 336 17.15 -20.54 -4.01
N ASP A 337 17.72 -21.59 -4.61
CA ASP A 337 18.89 -22.28 -4.05
C ASP A 337 20.22 -22.03 -4.80
N ASP A 338 20.21 -21.50 -6.04
CA ASP A 338 21.39 -21.58 -6.94
C ASP A 338 22.08 -20.25 -7.29
N ILE A 339 21.78 -19.15 -6.61
CA ILE A 339 22.39 -17.85 -6.94
C ILE A 339 23.56 -17.55 -6.00
N SER A 340 24.72 -18.18 -6.20
CA SER A 340 25.98 -17.77 -5.55
C SER A 340 26.48 -16.38 -6.00
N ASN A 341 25.88 -15.79 -7.04
CA ASN A 341 26.28 -14.50 -7.64
C ASN A 341 25.37 -13.30 -7.24
N LYS A 342 24.51 -13.43 -6.22
CA LYS A 342 23.53 -12.38 -5.83
C LYS A 342 24.15 -11.00 -5.61
N GLU A 343 25.30 -10.95 -4.92
CA GLU A 343 26.00 -9.70 -4.62
C GLU A 343 26.60 -9.04 -5.87
N GLN A 344 27.09 -9.86 -6.81
CA GLN A 344 27.66 -9.36 -8.05
C GLN A 344 26.58 -8.73 -8.94
N ILE A 345 25.39 -9.35 -9.04
CA ILE A 345 24.28 -8.86 -9.85
C ILE A 345 23.88 -7.43 -9.44
N PHE A 346 23.65 -7.18 -8.15
CA PHE A 346 23.30 -5.84 -7.68
C PHE A 346 24.41 -4.82 -7.98
N SER A 347 25.68 -5.20 -7.75
CA SER A 347 26.81 -4.32 -8.03
C SER A 347 26.94 -3.96 -9.52
N ILE A 348 26.65 -4.92 -10.42
CA ILE A 348 26.68 -4.74 -11.87
C ILE A 348 25.56 -3.79 -12.30
N PHE A 349 24.33 -3.99 -11.80
CA PHE A 349 23.22 -3.08 -12.09
C PHE A 349 23.46 -1.67 -11.53
N SER A 350 23.97 -1.54 -10.31
CA SER A 350 24.29 -0.24 -9.71
C SER A 350 25.35 0.51 -10.52
N LYS A 351 26.43 -0.17 -10.93
CA LYS A 351 27.45 0.40 -11.84
C LYS A 351 26.86 0.75 -13.21
N GLY A 352 26.02 -0.13 -13.77
CA GLY A 352 25.37 0.07 -15.07
C GLY A 352 24.44 1.29 -15.07
N ILE A 353 23.60 1.45 -14.03
CA ILE A 353 22.74 2.64 -13.87
C ILE A 353 23.60 3.90 -13.74
N GLY A 354 24.69 3.84 -12.96
CA GLY A 354 25.65 4.94 -12.87
C GLY A 354 26.28 5.32 -14.21
N LEU A 355 26.56 4.36 -15.10
CA LEU A 355 27.04 4.61 -16.46
C LEU A 355 25.95 5.24 -17.34
N ILE A 356 24.71 4.71 -17.28
CA ILE A 356 23.57 5.24 -18.03
C ILE A 356 23.29 6.71 -17.66
N THR A 357 23.30 7.05 -16.36
CA THR A 357 23.09 8.43 -15.90
C THR A 357 24.22 9.36 -16.32
N LYS A 358 25.47 8.87 -16.40
CA LYS A 358 26.62 9.69 -16.86
C LYS A 358 26.58 9.96 -18.35
N GLU A 359 26.24 8.97 -19.16
CA GLU A 359 26.21 9.11 -20.62
C GLU A 359 24.98 9.91 -21.11
N ARG A 360 23.85 9.85 -20.38
CA ARG A 360 22.62 10.55 -20.78
C ARG A 360 22.25 11.71 -19.86
N LYS A 361 22.51 12.93 -20.33
CA LYS A 361 22.12 14.18 -19.65
C LYS A 361 20.62 14.50 -19.72
N ASN A 362 19.88 13.92 -20.66
CA ASN A 362 18.47 14.23 -20.92
C ASN A 362 17.48 13.20 -20.36
N LEU A 363 17.91 12.30 -19.46
CA LEU A 363 17.02 11.28 -18.91
C LEU A 363 16.08 11.93 -17.87
N PRO A 364 14.75 11.85 -18.05
CA PRO A 364 13.82 12.44 -17.09
C PRO A 364 13.93 11.72 -15.74
N VAL A 365 13.95 12.50 -14.66
CA VAL A 365 14.12 12.02 -13.27
C VAL A 365 13.07 10.97 -12.91
N LYS A 366 11.85 11.09 -13.45
CA LYS A 366 10.76 10.12 -13.30
C LYS A 366 11.16 8.72 -13.77
N ASP A 367 11.86 8.63 -14.91
CA ASP A 367 12.25 7.35 -15.50
C ASP A 367 13.42 6.74 -14.75
N LEU A 368 14.35 7.57 -14.28
CA LEU A 368 15.42 7.16 -13.37
C LEU A 368 14.85 6.57 -12.08
N LEU A 369 13.92 7.27 -11.41
CA LEU A 369 13.29 6.79 -10.19
C LEU A 369 12.51 5.49 -10.40
N SER A 370 11.86 5.32 -11.55
CA SER A 370 11.18 4.07 -11.89
C SER A 370 12.15 2.89 -12.03
N ILE A 371 13.36 3.11 -12.55
CA ILE A 371 14.41 2.09 -12.64
C ILE A 371 14.99 1.81 -11.24
N LEU A 372 15.15 2.83 -10.41
CA LEU A 372 15.61 2.64 -9.03
C LEU A 372 14.57 1.91 -8.18
N ASN A 373 13.27 2.11 -8.44
CA ASN A 373 12.20 1.34 -7.81
C ASN A 373 12.29 -0.16 -8.11
N SER A 374 12.49 -0.53 -9.38
CA SER A 374 12.70 -1.94 -9.73
C SER A 374 14.02 -2.49 -9.17
N LEU A 375 15.08 -1.68 -9.10
CA LEU A 375 16.33 -2.06 -8.44
C LEU A 375 16.15 -2.32 -6.93
N ILE A 376 15.35 -1.52 -6.22
CA ILE A 376 15.06 -1.77 -4.79
C ILE A 376 14.24 -3.05 -4.64
N GLN A 377 13.26 -3.31 -5.51
CA GLN A 377 12.52 -4.56 -5.50
C GLN A 377 13.46 -5.76 -5.70
N LEU A 378 14.42 -5.65 -6.63
CA LEU A 378 15.45 -6.65 -6.86
C LEU A 378 16.35 -6.82 -5.62
N ALA A 379 16.84 -5.72 -5.04
CA ALA A 379 17.68 -5.78 -3.84
C ALA A 379 16.98 -6.49 -2.67
N LEU A 380 15.69 -6.17 -2.46
CA LEU A 380 14.86 -6.79 -1.44
C LEU A 380 14.64 -8.29 -1.67
N GLN A 381 14.49 -8.73 -2.93
CA GLN A 381 14.34 -10.17 -3.25
C GLN A 381 15.66 -10.93 -3.15
N LEU A 382 16.76 -10.33 -3.63
CA LEU A 382 18.05 -11.01 -3.62
C LEU A 382 18.57 -11.17 -2.19
N ASN A 383 18.65 -10.08 -1.42
CA ASN A 383 19.26 -10.06 -0.09
C ASN A 383 18.44 -9.17 0.87
N PRO A 384 17.43 -9.71 1.57
CA PRO A 384 16.66 -8.93 2.55
C PRO A 384 17.52 -8.41 3.71
N LYS A 385 18.66 -9.04 4.03
CA LYS A 385 19.48 -8.69 5.20
C LYS A 385 20.52 -7.58 4.99
N GLN A 386 20.83 -7.18 3.75
CA GLN A 386 21.86 -6.16 3.48
C GLN A 386 21.25 -4.78 3.23
N ILE A 387 21.29 -3.95 4.27
CA ILE A 387 20.69 -2.61 4.35
C ILE A 387 21.48 -1.60 3.49
N ASP A 388 22.81 -1.75 3.41
CA ASP A 388 23.72 -0.86 2.68
C ASP A 388 23.36 -0.65 1.20
N TYR A 389 22.83 -1.67 0.55
CA TYR A 389 22.47 -1.59 -0.87
C TYR A 389 21.26 -0.71 -1.11
N ILE A 390 20.25 -0.82 -0.24
CA ILE A 390 19.06 0.03 -0.32
C ILE A 390 19.44 1.47 0.06
N ASP A 391 20.27 1.65 1.08
CA ASP A 391 20.72 3.00 1.48
C ASP A 391 21.55 3.70 0.38
N ARG A 392 22.42 2.97 -0.32
CA ARG A 392 23.14 3.52 -1.50
C ARG A 392 22.19 3.98 -2.61
N VAL A 393 21.11 3.24 -2.84
CA VAL A 393 20.10 3.61 -3.85
C VAL A 393 19.30 4.82 -3.38
N LEU A 394 18.88 4.86 -2.12
CA LEU A 394 18.22 6.00 -1.51
C LEU A 394 19.08 7.27 -1.60
N ARG A 395 20.38 7.17 -1.32
CA ARG A 395 21.33 8.27 -1.47
C ARG A 395 21.44 8.76 -2.91
N PHE A 396 21.45 7.84 -3.88
CA PHE A 396 21.47 8.20 -5.29
C PHE A 396 20.14 8.88 -5.73
N CYS A 397 19.00 8.41 -5.20
CA CYS A 397 17.71 9.09 -5.38
C CYS A 397 17.71 10.50 -4.81
N TYR A 398 18.25 10.68 -3.60
CA TYR A 398 18.30 11.99 -2.93
C TYR A 398 19.12 12.99 -3.74
N ASN A 399 20.33 12.62 -4.16
CA ASN A 399 21.18 13.47 -4.99
C ASN A 399 20.46 13.85 -6.29
N SER A 400 19.89 12.88 -7.00
CA SER A 400 19.18 13.11 -8.28
C SER A 400 17.94 13.99 -8.11
N ALA A 401 17.19 13.83 -7.01
CA ALA A 401 16.01 14.63 -6.71
C ALA A 401 16.37 16.06 -6.30
N SER A 402 17.42 16.23 -5.50
CA SER A 402 17.89 17.55 -5.04
C SER A 402 18.44 18.41 -6.19
N GLU A 403 19.17 17.81 -7.13
CA GLU A 403 19.70 18.50 -8.32
C GLU A 403 18.59 19.04 -9.25
N SER A 404 17.40 18.47 -9.16
CA SER A 404 16.27 18.80 -10.04
C SER A 404 15.47 20.04 -9.61
N GLY A 405 15.66 20.52 -8.38
CA GLY A 405 15.11 21.76 -7.82
C GLY A 405 13.59 21.80 -7.61
N SER A 406 12.78 21.35 -8.58
CA SER A 406 11.31 21.30 -8.49
C SER A 406 10.80 19.87 -8.70
N LEU A 407 10.20 19.29 -7.67
CA LEU A 407 9.61 17.96 -7.76
C LEU A 407 8.23 18.04 -8.43
N SER A 408 8.12 17.45 -9.62
CA SER A 408 6.80 17.29 -10.27
C SER A 408 5.94 16.25 -9.53
N ARG A 409 4.61 16.36 -9.64
CA ARG A 409 3.65 15.42 -9.02
C ARG A 409 3.91 13.94 -9.37
N ASP A 410 4.42 13.68 -10.57
CA ASP A 410 4.74 12.33 -11.01
C ASP A 410 6.03 11.78 -10.38
N VAL A 411 7.02 12.64 -10.14
CA VAL A 411 8.26 12.30 -9.42
C VAL A 411 7.94 11.94 -7.97
N ILE A 412 7.07 12.74 -7.32
CA ILE A 412 6.58 12.51 -5.95
C ILE A 412 5.89 11.14 -5.83
N LYS A 413 5.05 10.76 -6.79
CA LYS A 413 4.42 9.43 -6.80
C LYS A 413 5.44 8.29 -6.85
N GLU A 414 6.49 8.44 -7.65
CA GLU A 414 7.54 7.41 -7.74
C GLU A 414 8.40 7.36 -6.47
N ILE A 415 8.67 8.50 -5.82
CA ILE A 415 9.32 8.54 -4.50
C ILE A 415 8.44 7.87 -3.43
N ASN A 416 7.13 8.14 -3.43
CA ASN A 416 6.21 7.47 -2.50
C ASN A 416 6.21 5.94 -2.70
N LYS A 417 6.25 5.45 -3.94
CA LYS A 417 6.42 4.00 -4.22
C LYS A 417 7.76 3.49 -3.70
N LEU A 418 8.82 4.27 -3.88
CA LEU A 418 10.15 3.94 -3.42
C LEU A 418 10.20 3.74 -1.90
N LEU A 419 9.58 4.66 -1.15
CA LEU A 419 9.55 4.63 0.31
C LEU A 419 8.61 3.54 0.85
N THR A 420 7.52 3.24 0.15
CA THR A 420 6.54 2.21 0.55
C THR A 420 6.98 0.78 0.22
N THR A 421 7.80 0.58 -0.82
CA THR A 421 8.25 -0.77 -1.22
C THR A 421 9.01 -1.49 -0.10
N PRO A 422 10.02 -0.90 0.57
CA PRO A 422 10.67 -1.50 1.73
C PRO A 422 9.70 -1.77 2.89
N LEU A 423 8.74 -0.86 3.14
CA LEU A 423 7.75 -1.02 4.22
C LEU A 423 6.89 -2.27 4.02
N THR A 424 6.48 -2.58 2.79
CA THR A 424 5.65 -3.77 2.53
C THR A 424 6.39 -5.11 2.68
N LYS A 425 7.72 -5.12 2.55
CA LYS A 425 8.51 -6.37 2.60
C LYS A 425 9.26 -6.58 3.90
N TYR A 426 9.66 -5.50 4.58
CA TYR A 426 10.28 -5.60 5.89
C TYR A 426 9.22 -5.68 6.98
N ASN A 427 9.06 -6.88 7.54
CA ASN A 427 8.23 -7.11 8.72
C ASN A 427 8.83 -6.47 10.00
N ASN A 428 10.15 -6.22 10.01
CA ASN A 428 10.87 -5.68 11.16
C ASN A 428 11.28 -4.22 10.93
N LEU A 429 10.66 -3.28 11.66
CA LEU A 429 11.04 -1.85 11.66
C LEU A 429 12.47 -1.58 12.10
N ASN A 430 13.07 -2.48 12.88
CA ASN A 430 14.45 -2.32 13.33
C ASN A 430 15.41 -2.11 12.16
N VAL A 431 15.17 -2.79 11.03
CA VAL A 431 15.94 -2.67 9.80
C VAL A 431 15.68 -1.32 9.11
N LEU A 432 14.45 -0.81 9.19
CA LEU A 432 14.06 0.46 8.59
C LEU A 432 14.63 1.68 9.35
N LEU A 433 14.73 1.58 10.68
CA LEU A 433 15.29 2.63 11.53
C LEU A 433 16.82 2.80 11.37
N GLU A 434 17.49 1.88 10.67
CA GLU A 434 18.92 1.94 10.38
C GLU A 434 19.24 2.71 9.08
N PHE A 435 18.25 3.02 8.24
CA PHE A 435 18.48 3.84 7.04
C PHE A 435 18.77 5.30 7.41
N GLU A 436 19.90 5.85 6.99
CA GLU A 436 20.25 7.25 7.27
C GLU A 436 19.62 8.19 6.22
N ASN A 437 19.60 7.77 4.94
CA ASN A 437 19.14 8.62 3.84
C ASN A 437 17.61 8.59 3.63
N TYR A 438 16.88 7.77 4.40
CA TYR A 438 15.42 7.69 4.31
C TYR A 438 14.75 8.96 4.86
N LEU A 439 15.28 9.53 5.95
CA LEU A 439 14.80 10.81 6.51
C LEU A 439 14.98 11.96 5.52
N SER A 440 16.16 12.05 4.90
CA SER A 440 16.47 13.13 3.94
C SER A 440 15.56 13.12 2.72
N LEU A 441 15.07 11.95 2.29
CA LEU A 441 14.08 11.85 1.21
C LEU A 441 12.68 12.28 1.65
N ILE A 442 12.28 12.00 2.89
CA ILE A 442 10.99 12.45 3.43
C ILE A 442 10.96 13.97 3.47
N GLU A 443 12.04 14.63 3.89
CA GLU A 443 12.10 16.10 3.98
C GLU A 443 11.89 16.81 2.63
N LEU A 444 12.16 16.15 1.50
CA LEU A 444 11.94 16.70 0.15
C LEU A 444 10.46 16.69 -0.29
N LEU A 445 9.57 15.99 0.42
CA LEU A 445 8.18 15.79 0.01
C LEU A 445 7.24 16.89 0.53
N PRO A 446 6.13 17.18 -0.18
CA PRO A 446 5.08 18.06 0.34
C PRO A 446 4.42 17.49 1.61
N TYR A 447 3.82 18.36 2.41
CA TYR A 447 3.18 18.02 3.69
C TYR A 447 2.23 16.81 3.60
N ASP A 448 1.35 16.76 2.61
CA ASP A 448 0.37 15.67 2.45
C ASP A 448 1.01 14.30 2.19
N ASP A 449 2.09 14.25 1.42
CA ASP A 449 2.77 13.00 1.08
C ASP A 449 3.64 12.52 2.25
N ARG A 450 4.30 13.45 2.95
CA ARG A 450 5.02 13.13 4.19
C ARG A 450 4.08 12.55 5.25
N ARG A 451 2.90 13.14 5.42
CA ARG A 451 1.83 12.66 6.30
C ARG A 451 1.39 11.25 5.96
N ARG A 452 1.14 10.96 4.68
CA ARG A 452 0.76 9.61 4.21
C ARG A 452 1.82 8.55 4.47
N ILE A 453 3.10 8.88 4.25
CA ILE A 453 4.21 7.95 4.52
C ILE A 453 4.33 7.69 6.02
N ALA A 454 4.27 8.74 6.86
CA ALA A 454 4.31 8.60 8.31
C ALA A 454 3.19 7.69 8.83
N LEU A 455 1.96 7.86 8.31
CA LEU A 455 0.85 6.95 8.65
C LEU A 455 1.12 5.52 8.21
N LYS A 456 1.69 5.33 7.00
CA LYS A 456 1.99 3.98 6.52
C LYS A 456 3.06 3.29 7.35
N ILE A 457 4.03 4.05 7.88
CA ILE A 457 5.00 3.55 8.85
C ILE A 457 4.28 3.11 10.13
N ILE A 458 3.40 3.93 10.71
CA ILE A 458 2.61 3.56 11.90
C ILE A 458 1.76 2.32 11.64
N GLU A 459 1.00 2.28 10.54
CA GLU A 459 0.16 1.13 10.18
C GLU A 459 0.98 -0.16 10.09
N ASN A 460 2.18 -0.10 9.50
CA ASN A 460 3.05 -1.26 9.42
C ASN A 460 3.53 -1.72 10.81
N VAL A 461 3.83 -0.78 11.71
CA VAL A 461 4.16 -1.09 13.12
C VAL A 461 3.00 -1.82 13.79
N LEU A 462 1.79 -1.31 13.60
CA LEU A 462 0.56 -1.82 14.22
C LEU A 462 0.18 -3.19 13.67
N GLN A 463 0.22 -3.37 12.34
CA GLN A 463 -0.10 -4.64 11.69
C GLN A 463 0.82 -5.78 12.12
N ASN A 464 2.12 -5.48 12.26
CA ASN A 464 3.11 -6.48 12.65
C ASN A 464 3.31 -6.58 14.17
N SER A 465 2.61 -5.77 14.99
CA SER A 465 2.74 -5.70 16.44
C SER A 465 4.21 -5.64 16.92
N THR A 466 5.02 -4.86 16.22
CA THR A 466 6.47 -4.79 16.49
C THR A 466 6.78 -3.97 17.74
N PHE A 467 7.39 -4.61 18.75
CA PHE A 467 7.80 -3.94 19.98
C PHE A 467 9.13 -3.19 19.81
N ILE A 468 9.13 -1.90 20.16
CA ILE A 468 10.34 -1.07 20.17
C ILE A 468 10.83 -0.94 21.60
N ARG A 469 11.95 -1.62 21.89
CA ARG A 469 12.46 -1.78 23.25
C ARG A 469 13.45 -0.70 23.70
N THR A 470 14.10 0.01 22.77
CA THR A 470 15.21 0.93 23.09
C THR A 470 14.83 2.40 22.89
N SER A 471 15.19 3.26 23.85
CA SER A 471 14.94 4.71 23.81
C SER A 471 15.47 5.40 22.55
N ASP A 472 16.66 5.02 22.07
CA ASP A 472 17.26 5.63 20.87
C ASP A 472 16.49 5.29 19.59
N LYS A 473 15.94 4.07 19.50
CA LYS A 473 15.07 3.66 18.39
C LYS A 473 13.75 4.43 18.42
N VAL A 474 13.21 4.70 19.61
CA VAL A 474 12.02 5.55 19.76
C VAL A 474 12.33 6.98 19.28
N LYS A 475 13.45 7.58 19.68
CA LYS A 475 13.84 8.91 19.19
C LYS A 475 13.89 8.96 17.66
N LYS A 476 14.55 7.98 17.03
CA LYS A 476 14.61 7.86 15.56
C LYS A 476 13.22 7.68 14.94
N LEU A 477 12.36 6.83 15.49
CA LEU A 477 10.99 6.66 14.99
C LEU A 477 10.20 7.98 15.02
N PHE A 478 10.33 8.75 16.10
CA PHE A 478 9.65 10.05 16.21
C PHE A 478 10.25 11.12 15.30
N GLU A 479 11.47 10.95 14.78
CA GLU A 479 11.98 11.77 13.68
C GLU A 479 11.28 11.44 12.36
N TYR A 480 11.06 10.15 12.05
CA TYR A 480 10.28 9.72 10.88
C TYR A 480 8.82 10.17 10.93
N VAL A 481 8.25 10.18 12.13
CA VAL A 481 6.83 10.48 12.37
C VAL A 481 6.61 11.91 12.88
N ARG A 482 7.64 12.78 12.76
CA ARG A 482 7.63 14.15 13.29
C ARG A 482 6.40 14.94 12.87
N ILE A 483 5.91 14.76 11.65
CA ILE A 483 4.79 15.53 11.08
C ILE A 483 3.43 15.13 11.69
N LEU A 484 3.30 13.91 12.21
CA LEU A 484 2.09 13.49 12.92
C LEU A 484 2.08 13.95 14.38
N VAL A 485 3.23 14.39 14.89
CA VAL A 485 3.45 14.72 16.29
C VAL A 485 3.65 16.22 16.49
N GLN A 486 4.41 16.91 15.64
CA GLN A 486 4.70 18.34 15.74
C GLN A 486 4.00 19.12 14.64
N ASP A 487 3.53 20.32 14.97
CA ASP A 487 2.91 21.20 13.99
C ASP A 487 4.01 21.93 13.19
N GLU A 488 3.97 21.78 11.86
CA GLU A 488 4.90 22.44 10.94
C GLU A 488 4.28 23.68 10.30
N LYS A 489 5.13 24.61 9.84
CA LYS A 489 4.71 25.89 9.23
C LYS A 489 3.89 25.73 7.94
N ASP A 490 3.97 24.56 7.30
CA ASP A 490 3.29 24.23 6.04
C ASP A 490 1.89 23.61 6.26
N MET A 491 1.42 23.54 7.51
CA MET A 491 0.10 22.97 7.84
C MET A 491 -1.04 23.91 7.43
N PRO A 492 -2.10 23.40 6.75
CA PRO A 492 -3.29 24.21 6.45
C PRO A 492 -3.99 24.69 7.73
N SER A 493 -4.58 25.89 7.67
CA SER A 493 -5.20 26.54 8.81
C SER A 493 -6.55 25.90 9.20
N GLU A 494 -6.96 25.99 10.48
CA GLU A 494 -8.21 25.37 10.99
C GLU A 494 -9.48 25.82 10.25
N SER A 495 -9.43 27.02 9.68
CA SER A 495 -10.51 27.64 8.94
C SER A 495 -10.73 27.04 7.56
N GLU A 496 -9.79 26.24 7.05
CA GLU A 496 -9.80 25.66 5.70
C GLU A 496 -10.07 24.15 5.69
N GLU A 497 -10.29 23.53 6.86
CA GLU A 497 -10.46 22.07 6.99
C GLU A 497 -11.92 21.63 6.80
N ASP A 498 -12.17 20.88 5.71
CA ASP A 498 -13.42 20.15 5.49
C ASP A 498 -13.64 19.06 6.57
N GLU A 499 -14.89 18.63 6.78
CA GLU A 499 -15.25 17.54 7.71
C GLU A 499 -14.47 16.23 7.43
N TYR A 500 -14.14 15.97 6.16
CA TYR A 500 -13.29 14.87 5.74
C TYR A 500 -11.83 14.99 6.25
N GLN A 501 -11.27 16.20 6.31
CA GLN A 501 -9.91 16.41 6.81
C GLN A 501 -9.84 16.23 8.33
N LYS A 502 -10.90 16.61 9.04
CA LYS A 502 -11.03 16.40 10.49
C LYS A 502 -11.12 14.92 10.86
N THR A 503 -11.90 14.14 10.10
CA THR A 503 -11.98 12.69 10.32
C THR A 503 -10.65 11.98 10.05
N LEU A 504 -9.92 12.39 9.00
CA LEU A 504 -8.56 11.92 8.76
C LEU A 504 -7.63 12.26 9.93
N PHE A 505 -7.62 13.52 10.39
CA PHE A 505 -6.80 13.95 11.53
C PHE A 505 -7.07 13.11 12.79
N LEU A 506 -8.34 12.80 13.10
CA LEU A 506 -8.69 11.95 14.23
C LEU A 506 -8.16 10.52 14.06
N ALA A 507 -8.25 9.94 12.86
CA ALA A 507 -7.69 8.62 12.58
C ALA A 507 -6.15 8.60 12.71
N GLU A 508 -5.49 9.69 12.33
CA GLU A 508 -4.04 9.87 12.50
C GLU A 508 -3.66 9.88 13.99
N GLN A 509 -4.38 10.66 14.80
CA GLN A 509 -4.13 10.73 16.23
C GLN A 509 -4.42 9.40 16.93
N ASP A 510 -5.48 8.69 16.52
CA ASP A 510 -5.77 7.35 17.04
C ASP A 510 -4.66 6.34 16.70
N ALA A 511 -4.07 6.42 15.51
CA ALA A 511 -2.92 5.58 15.15
C ALA A 511 -1.69 5.89 16.02
N VAL A 512 -1.43 7.17 16.32
CA VAL A 512 -0.36 7.58 17.25
C VAL A 512 -0.65 7.08 18.68
N CYS A 513 -1.90 7.18 19.15
CA CYS A 513 -2.30 6.65 20.45
C CYS A 513 -2.05 5.14 20.55
N ARG A 514 -2.41 4.39 19.51
CA ARG A 514 -2.15 2.93 19.43
C ARG A 514 -0.66 2.61 19.41
N LEU A 515 0.15 3.43 18.74
CA LEU A 515 1.60 3.27 18.70
C LEU A 515 2.22 3.31 20.11
N VAL A 516 1.76 4.21 20.99
CA VAL A 516 2.27 4.34 22.37
C VAL A 516 2.21 3.01 23.12
N HIS A 517 1.17 2.21 22.91
CA HIS A 517 1.03 0.91 23.60
C HIS A 517 2.04 -0.16 23.15
N LEU A 518 2.63 -0.02 21.96
CA LEU A 518 3.67 -0.92 21.43
C LEU A 518 5.10 -0.51 21.84
N LEU A 519 5.27 0.68 22.42
CA LEU A 519 6.54 1.20 22.91
C LEU A 519 6.82 0.70 24.34
N LYS A 520 7.05 -0.60 24.48
CA LYS A 520 7.34 -1.24 25.78
C LYS A 520 8.66 -2.00 25.71
N SER A 521 9.51 -1.79 26.72
CA SER A 521 10.70 -2.62 26.94
C SER A 521 10.40 -3.69 27.99
N ASN A 522 11.23 -4.73 28.02
CA ASN A 522 11.18 -5.73 29.09
C ASN A 522 11.77 -5.18 30.39
N ASP A 523 12.63 -4.15 30.29
CA ASP A 523 13.17 -3.43 31.44
C ASP A 523 12.27 -2.22 31.80
N HIS A 524 11.94 -2.08 33.08
CA HIS A 524 11.14 -0.97 33.59
C HIS A 524 11.89 0.36 33.50
N ILE A 525 13.22 0.36 33.64
CA ILE A 525 14.04 1.59 33.57
C ILE A 525 14.05 2.13 32.13
N GLU A 526 14.30 1.26 31.14
CA GLU A 526 14.18 1.65 29.74
C GLU A 526 12.76 2.07 29.37
N SER A 527 11.74 1.40 29.88
CA SER A 527 10.34 1.78 29.66
C SER A 527 10.04 3.18 30.21
N PHE A 528 10.58 3.54 31.38
CA PHE A 528 10.46 4.89 31.92
C PHE A 528 11.21 5.93 31.09
N LYS A 529 12.43 5.62 30.62
CA LYS A 529 13.18 6.49 29.69
C LYS A 529 12.41 6.72 28.38
N ILE A 530 11.74 5.70 27.86
CA ILE A 530 10.87 5.81 26.66
C ILE A 530 9.73 6.78 26.95
N LEU A 531 9.02 6.63 28.08
CA LEU A 531 7.93 7.53 28.47
C LEU A 531 8.40 8.99 28.64
N GLN A 532 9.60 9.21 29.21
CA GLN A 532 10.18 10.55 29.31
C GLN A 532 10.45 11.18 27.94
N VAL A 533 11.00 10.41 26.99
CA VAL A 533 11.20 10.88 25.61
C VAL A 533 9.86 11.19 24.95
N LEU A 534 8.85 10.35 25.15
CA LEU A 534 7.49 10.57 24.63
C LEU A 534 6.89 11.86 25.19
N ALA A 535 6.99 12.10 26.50
CA ALA A 535 6.52 13.34 27.11
C ALA A 535 7.20 14.58 26.54
N GLN A 536 8.51 14.53 26.30
CA GLN A 536 9.23 15.65 25.68
C GLN A 536 8.78 15.88 24.23
N LYS A 537 8.51 14.82 23.47
CA LYS A 537 8.07 14.95 22.07
C LYS A 537 6.62 15.43 21.99
N PHE A 538 5.73 14.91 22.84
CA PHE A 538 4.33 15.33 22.92
C PHE A 538 4.15 16.73 23.52
N GLY A 539 5.03 17.16 24.43
CA GLY A 539 5.00 18.54 24.94
C GLY A 539 5.32 19.60 23.88
N ASN A 540 5.97 19.20 22.78
CA ASN A 540 6.24 20.05 21.62
C ASN A 540 5.18 19.90 20.50
N SER A 541 4.21 18.99 20.68
CA SER A 541 3.03 18.86 19.83
C SER A 541 2.10 20.02 20.16
N GLY A 542 1.60 20.79 19.21
CA GLY A 542 0.72 21.92 19.57
C GLY A 542 -0.56 21.49 20.29
N GLU A 543 -1.33 22.49 20.74
CA GLU A 543 -2.50 22.31 21.61
C GLU A 543 -3.53 21.31 21.05
N ARG A 544 -3.71 21.25 19.72
CA ARG A 544 -4.67 20.33 19.08
C ARG A 544 -4.37 18.85 19.30
N ARG A 545 -3.09 18.45 19.26
CA ARG A 545 -2.65 17.04 19.32
C ARG A 545 -2.45 16.55 20.74
N ILE A 546 -2.04 17.44 21.65
CA ILE A 546 -1.84 17.14 23.08
C ILE A 546 -3.11 16.55 23.70
N LYS A 547 -4.29 17.08 23.34
CA LYS A 547 -5.59 16.61 23.84
C LYS A 547 -5.80 15.10 23.72
N HIS A 548 -5.26 14.49 22.65
CA HIS A 548 -5.46 13.07 22.34
C HIS A 548 -4.30 12.21 22.81
N THR A 549 -3.05 12.68 22.65
CA THR A 549 -1.83 11.90 22.87
C THR A 549 -1.41 11.78 24.33
N VAL A 550 -1.85 12.71 25.20
CA VAL A 550 -1.47 12.69 26.62
C VAL A 550 -2.16 11.56 27.39
N SER A 551 -3.43 11.23 27.10
CA SER A 551 -4.14 10.19 27.85
C SER A 551 -3.47 8.81 27.76
N PRO A 552 -3.10 8.29 26.58
CA PRO A 552 -2.35 7.02 26.47
C PRO A 552 -1.00 7.04 27.19
N LEU A 553 -0.31 8.18 27.21
CA LEU A 553 0.96 8.35 27.92
C LEU A 553 0.76 8.22 29.43
N VAL A 554 -0.26 8.88 29.99
CA VAL A 554 -0.60 8.79 31.41
C VAL A 554 -0.98 7.36 31.79
N PHE A 555 -1.90 6.72 31.06
CA PHE A 555 -2.28 5.34 31.35
C PHE A 555 -1.12 4.35 31.24
N SER A 556 -0.24 4.52 30.24
CA SER A 556 0.97 3.68 30.12
C SER A 556 1.95 3.90 31.28
N SER A 557 2.03 5.12 31.80
CA SER A 557 2.83 5.45 32.98
C SER A 557 2.22 4.85 34.25
N LEU A 558 0.89 4.90 34.42
CA LEU A 558 0.19 4.28 35.56
C LEU A 558 0.33 2.74 35.56
N LEU A 559 0.23 2.11 34.39
CA LEU A 559 0.49 0.67 34.25
C LEU A 559 1.94 0.32 34.62
N LEU A 560 2.90 1.19 34.30
CA LEU A 560 4.29 1.00 34.70
C LEU A 560 4.45 1.11 36.21
N SER A 561 3.74 2.04 36.89
CA SER A 561 3.81 2.14 38.35
C SER A 561 3.30 0.89 39.07
N PHE A 562 2.23 0.25 38.56
CA PHE A 562 1.76 -1.02 39.12
C PHE A 562 2.79 -2.13 38.94
N LYS A 563 3.35 -2.28 37.74
CA LYS A 563 4.39 -3.29 37.47
C LYS A 563 5.64 -3.11 38.32
N ILE A 564 6.03 -1.87 38.61
CA ILE A 564 7.18 -1.59 39.48
C ILE A 564 6.84 -1.96 40.93
N ARG A 565 5.61 -1.69 41.39
CA ARG A 565 5.16 -2.09 42.72
C ARG A 565 5.19 -3.62 42.86
N ASP A 566 4.52 -4.33 41.95
CA ASP A 566 4.46 -5.80 41.97
C ASP A 566 5.87 -6.41 41.94
N TYR A 567 6.78 -5.83 41.11
CA TYR A 567 8.18 -6.27 41.06
C TYR A 567 8.97 -6.02 42.37
N ILE A 568 8.69 -4.92 43.08
CA ILE A 568 9.35 -4.60 44.36
C ILE A 568 8.82 -5.52 45.47
N GLU A 569 7.52 -5.81 45.47
CA GLU A 569 6.88 -6.76 46.40
C GLU A 569 7.42 -8.19 46.19
N ASP A 570 7.60 -8.63 44.93
CA ASP A 570 8.07 -9.97 44.60
C ASP A 570 9.57 -10.24 44.87
N ASN A 571 10.44 -9.21 44.86
CA ASN A 571 11.90 -9.40 44.83
C ASN A 571 12.67 -8.89 46.06
N GLU A 572 12.01 -8.25 47.04
CA GLU A 572 12.62 -7.76 48.29
C GLU A 572 13.96 -6.98 48.12
N GLU A 573 14.26 -6.44 46.94
CA GLU A 573 15.52 -5.72 46.71
C GLU A 573 15.43 -4.28 47.25
N GLU A 574 16.12 -4.02 48.37
CA GLU A 574 16.14 -2.73 49.09
C GLU A 574 16.54 -1.50 48.26
N GLN A 575 17.06 -1.65 47.04
CA GLN A 575 17.50 -0.54 46.19
C GLN A 575 17.18 -0.71 44.69
N TYR A 576 15.89 -0.84 44.35
CA TYR A 576 15.48 -0.62 42.97
C TYR A 576 15.59 0.88 42.59
N PRO A 577 16.28 1.26 41.50
CA PRO A 577 16.61 2.66 41.20
C PRO A 577 15.39 3.54 40.85
N LEU A 578 14.26 2.93 40.51
CA LEU A 578 13.04 3.60 40.08
C LEU A 578 11.88 3.28 41.02
N SER A 579 11.51 4.22 41.88
CA SER A 579 10.31 4.06 42.71
C SER A 579 9.04 4.47 41.94
N PRO A 580 7.88 3.86 42.24
CA PRO A 580 6.59 4.30 41.69
C PRO A 580 6.32 5.79 41.96
N LYS A 581 6.81 6.34 43.09
CA LYS A 581 6.74 7.77 43.43
C LYS A 581 7.31 8.67 42.32
N LYS A 582 8.47 8.31 41.74
CA LYS A 582 9.07 9.07 40.61
C LYS A 582 8.18 9.07 39.36
N VAL A 583 7.43 7.98 39.13
CA VAL A 583 6.49 7.88 38.01
C VAL A 583 5.28 8.76 38.26
N PHE A 584 4.74 8.76 39.48
CA PHE A 584 3.65 9.67 39.87
C PHE A 584 4.07 11.15 39.80
N GLU A 585 5.25 11.53 40.28
CA GLU A 585 5.78 12.89 40.11
C GLU A 585 5.90 13.31 38.63
N PHE A 586 6.28 12.38 37.77
CA PHE A 586 6.37 12.61 36.33
C PHE A 586 4.98 12.81 35.70
N VAL A 587 4.02 11.93 35.99
CA VAL A 587 2.63 12.06 35.52
C VAL A 587 2.01 13.35 36.03
N HIS A 588 2.28 13.68 37.29
CA HIS A 588 1.81 14.88 37.93
C HIS A 588 2.27 16.16 37.21
N LYS A 589 3.55 16.24 36.83
CA LYS A 589 4.09 17.37 36.04
C LYS A 589 3.38 17.50 34.69
N ILE A 590 3.13 16.37 34.01
CA ILE A 590 2.44 16.35 32.71
C ILE A 590 1.00 16.85 32.86
N VAL A 591 0.23 16.27 33.78
CA VAL A 591 -1.19 16.62 33.94
C VAL A 591 -1.36 18.06 34.44
N THR A 592 -0.50 18.54 35.35
CA THR A 592 -0.54 19.93 35.82
C THR A 592 -0.28 20.92 34.68
N SER A 593 0.61 20.59 33.75
CA SER A 593 0.83 21.42 32.55
C SER A 593 -0.36 21.42 31.58
N LEU A 594 -1.20 20.39 31.62
CA LEU A 594 -2.38 20.24 30.78
C LEU A 594 -3.61 20.97 31.35
N THR A 595 -3.70 21.10 32.67
CA THR A 595 -4.83 21.70 33.40
C THR A 595 -5.34 23.03 32.81
N PRO A 596 -4.50 24.04 32.52
CA PRO A 596 -5.00 25.33 31.99
C PRO A 596 -5.56 25.22 30.56
N LEU A 597 -5.09 24.26 29.76
CA LEU A 597 -5.46 24.11 28.35
C LEU A 597 -6.70 23.21 28.18
N PHE A 598 -6.74 22.10 28.92
CA PHE A 598 -7.81 21.09 28.81
C PHE A 598 -8.27 20.62 30.19
N PRO A 599 -9.07 21.43 30.90
CA PRO A 599 -9.40 21.19 32.31
C PRO A 599 -10.22 19.92 32.55
N LEU A 600 -11.15 19.58 31.64
CA LEU A 600 -12.02 18.41 31.80
C LEU A 600 -11.26 17.08 31.66
N ILE A 601 -10.32 17.01 30.71
CA ILE A 601 -9.50 15.82 30.51
C ILE A 601 -8.51 15.70 31.66
N SER A 602 -7.89 16.82 32.05
CA SER A 602 -6.95 16.87 33.17
C SER A 602 -7.60 16.41 34.47
N LEU A 603 -8.82 16.88 34.77
CA LEU A 603 -9.57 16.45 35.96
C LEU A 603 -9.80 14.93 35.96
N LYS A 604 -10.28 14.36 34.85
CA LYS A 604 -10.47 12.90 34.75
C LYS A 604 -9.16 12.13 34.92
N LEU A 605 -8.06 12.63 34.34
CA LEU A 605 -6.74 12.01 34.50
C LEU A 605 -6.22 12.12 35.94
N LEU A 606 -6.42 13.25 36.62
CA LEU A 606 -6.06 13.44 38.03
C LEU A 606 -6.82 12.45 38.93
N LEU A 607 -8.12 12.27 38.70
CA LEU A 607 -8.92 11.29 39.44
C LEU A 607 -8.43 9.85 39.22
N GLN A 608 -8.10 9.48 37.98
CA GLN A 608 -7.50 8.17 37.68
C GLN A 608 -6.11 7.99 38.32
N CYS A 609 -5.30 9.05 38.39
CA CYS A 609 -4.02 9.04 39.09
C CYS A 609 -4.21 8.87 40.60
N ALA A 610 -5.24 9.49 41.20
CA ALA A 610 -5.58 9.30 42.61
C ALA A 610 -5.96 7.85 42.91
N GLN A 611 -6.82 7.22 42.11
CA GLN A 611 -7.15 5.79 42.26
C GLN A 611 -5.93 4.88 42.09
N ALA A 612 -5.04 5.21 41.15
CA ALA A 612 -3.83 4.42 40.94
C ALA A 612 -2.80 4.58 42.08
N SER A 613 -2.68 5.77 42.65
CA SER A 613 -1.78 6.00 43.80
C SER A 613 -2.31 5.40 45.09
N ASP A 614 -3.64 5.36 45.26
CA ASP A 614 -4.34 4.66 46.32
C ASP A 614 -4.11 3.15 46.25
N LYS A 615 -4.26 2.52 45.09
CA LYS A 615 -3.88 1.10 44.92
C LYS A 615 -2.40 0.83 45.25
N CYS A 616 -1.52 1.80 45.07
CA CYS A 616 -0.10 1.68 45.43
C CYS A 616 0.20 2.04 46.91
N GLY A 617 -0.80 2.38 47.72
CA GLY A 617 -0.63 2.71 49.14
C GLY A 617 0.01 4.08 49.42
N PHE A 618 0.02 5.02 48.46
CA PHE A 618 0.66 6.33 48.65
C PHE A 618 -0.34 7.45 49.00
N GLU A 619 -0.65 7.58 50.30
CA GLU A 619 -1.64 8.56 50.78
C GLU A 619 -1.36 10.02 50.37
N ALA A 620 -0.16 10.52 50.68
CA ALA A 620 0.19 11.92 50.41
C ALA A 620 0.08 12.29 48.91
N ILE A 621 0.40 11.34 48.02
CA ILE A 621 0.32 11.52 46.57
C ILE A 621 -1.14 11.52 46.11
N SER A 622 -1.95 10.57 46.61
CA SER A 622 -3.39 10.51 46.35
C SER A 622 -4.09 11.79 46.80
N TYR A 623 -3.72 12.32 47.97
CA TYR A 623 -4.31 13.54 48.53
C TYR A 623 -3.98 14.76 47.67
N GLU A 624 -2.74 14.86 47.20
CA GLU A 624 -2.32 15.93 46.30
C GLU A 624 -3.07 15.89 44.95
N PHE A 625 -3.25 14.71 44.37
CA PHE A 625 -4.02 14.55 43.12
C PHE A 625 -5.49 14.93 43.30
N MET A 626 -6.12 14.49 44.40
CA MET A 626 -7.51 14.84 44.71
C MET A 626 -7.69 16.33 44.96
N THR A 627 -6.78 16.94 45.72
CA THR A 627 -6.81 18.38 45.98
C THR A 627 -6.68 19.17 44.67
N LYS A 628 -5.78 18.77 43.78
CA LYS A 628 -5.63 19.42 42.46
C LYS A 628 -6.82 19.18 41.53
N ALA A 629 -7.49 18.03 41.61
CA ALA A 629 -8.72 17.80 40.86
C ALA A 629 -9.84 18.73 41.31
N ILE A 630 -10.00 18.93 42.63
CA ILE A 630 -10.97 19.87 43.21
C ILE A 630 -10.63 21.32 42.83
N LEU A 631 -9.37 21.73 42.93
CA LEU A 631 -8.93 23.06 42.50
C LEU A 631 -9.20 23.29 41.01
N SER A 632 -8.89 22.31 40.16
CA SER A 632 -9.18 22.39 38.72
C SER A 632 -10.69 22.50 38.44
N TYR A 633 -11.53 21.88 39.27
CA TYR A 633 -12.98 22.03 39.19
C TYR A 633 -13.43 23.46 39.55
N GLU A 634 -12.87 24.03 40.61
CA GLU A 634 -13.19 25.40 41.05
C GLU A 634 -12.79 26.46 40.01
N GLU A 635 -11.56 26.37 39.48
CA GLU A 635 -10.97 27.42 38.66
C GLU A 635 -11.41 27.37 37.19
N HIS A 636 -11.54 26.17 36.61
CA HIS A 636 -11.63 26.04 35.16
C HIS A 636 -12.97 25.48 34.63
N VAL A 637 -13.75 24.78 35.46
CA VAL A 637 -15.04 24.21 35.00
C VAL A 637 -16.13 25.24 35.21
N VAL A 638 -16.57 25.93 34.14
CA VAL A 638 -17.62 26.98 34.22
C VAL A 638 -19.01 26.47 33.83
N VAL A 639 -19.09 25.48 32.93
CA VAL A 639 -20.36 25.01 32.34
C VAL A 639 -21.17 24.17 33.33
N SER A 640 -22.41 24.58 33.62
CA SER A 640 -23.26 23.96 34.66
C SER A 640 -23.53 22.47 34.50
N LYS A 641 -23.82 21.99 33.28
CA LYS A 641 -24.08 20.55 33.04
C LYS A 641 -22.85 19.69 33.32
N VAL A 642 -21.69 20.18 32.90
CA VAL A 642 -20.41 19.49 33.09
C VAL A 642 -19.99 19.54 34.56
N ARG A 643 -20.34 20.61 35.29
CA ARG A 643 -20.08 20.69 36.74
C ARG A 643 -20.74 19.55 37.51
N PHE A 644 -22.00 19.21 37.20
CA PHE A 644 -22.69 18.09 37.83
C PHE A 644 -22.01 16.74 37.55
N GLU A 645 -21.62 16.48 36.30
CA GLU A 645 -20.89 15.26 35.94
C GLU A 645 -19.54 15.16 36.66
N MET A 646 -18.77 16.26 36.68
CA MET A 646 -17.44 16.27 37.30
C MET A 646 -17.51 16.13 38.82
N ILE A 647 -18.46 16.79 39.50
CA ILE A 647 -18.59 16.63 40.96
C ILE A 647 -19.05 15.22 41.32
N THR A 648 -19.94 14.62 40.51
CA THR A 648 -20.35 13.22 40.70
C THR A 648 -19.16 12.28 40.54
N LEU A 649 -18.29 12.52 39.54
CA LEU A 649 -17.05 11.77 39.35
C LEU A 649 -16.06 11.96 40.51
N ILE A 650 -15.91 13.18 41.03
CA ILE A 650 -15.04 13.45 42.19
C ILE A 650 -15.56 12.69 43.41
N SER A 651 -16.87 12.77 43.69
CA SER A 651 -17.48 12.06 44.83
C SER A 651 -17.39 10.54 44.67
N SER A 652 -17.68 9.99 43.48
CA SER A 652 -17.56 8.55 43.25
C SER A 652 -16.11 8.08 43.39
N THR A 653 -15.15 8.88 42.90
CA THR A 653 -13.73 8.56 43.04
C THR A 653 -13.33 8.57 44.51
N LEU A 654 -13.71 9.61 45.27
CA LEU A 654 -13.43 9.69 46.70
C LEU A 654 -14.02 8.50 47.47
N GLN A 655 -15.22 8.04 47.10
CA GLN A 655 -15.83 6.85 47.71
C GLN A 655 -15.04 5.56 47.43
N THR A 656 -14.28 5.48 46.33
CA THR A 656 -13.44 4.30 46.03
C THR A 656 -12.07 4.32 46.71
N LEU A 657 -11.63 5.47 47.22
CA LEU A 657 -10.31 5.59 47.86
C LEU A 657 -10.38 5.06 49.30
N ARG A 658 -9.35 4.32 49.71
CA ARG A 658 -9.26 3.66 51.03
C ARG A 658 -8.00 4.01 51.80
N VAL A 659 -7.04 4.70 51.16
CA VAL A 659 -5.72 5.00 51.75
C VAL A 659 -5.72 6.23 52.67
N PHE A 660 -6.78 7.04 52.71
CA PHE A 660 -6.79 8.29 53.47
C PHE A 660 -7.15 8.13 54.94
N ASP A 661 -6.40 8.85 55.79
CA ASP A 661 -6.73 9.16 57.19
C ASP A 661 -8.11 9.81 57.35
N GLU A 662 -8.78 9.60 58.50
CA GLU A 662 -10.11 10.16 58.79
C GLU A 662 -10.14 11.69 58.61
N GLU A 663 -9.08 12.37 59.04
CA GLU A 663 -8.93 13.83 58.90
C GLU A 663 -8.82 14.24 57.42
N ASN A 664 -7.93 13.61 56.66
CA ASN A 664 -7.70 13.90 55.23
C ASN A 664 -8.94 13.57 54.39
N TYR A 665 -9.60 12.44 54.66
CA TYR A 665 -10.84 12.07 54.01
C TYR A 665 -11.95 13.07 54.31
N SER A 666 -12.14 13.42 55.58
CA SER A 666 -13.21 14.31 56.01
C SER A 666 -13.09 15.71 55.39
N THR A 667 -11.87 16.23 55.22
CA THR A 667 -11.65 17.52 54.56
C THR A 667 -12.06 17.46 53.08
N LEU A 668 -11.61 16.46 52.33
CA LEU A 668 -11.97 16.28 50.92
C LEU A 668 -13.48 16.06 50.73
N ALA A 669 -14.11 15.26 51.60
CA ALA A 669 -15.55 15.02 51.58
C ALA A 669 -16.35 16.31 51.86
N ASN A 670 -15.90 17.13 52.81
CA ASN A 670 -16.51 18.43 53.09
C ASN A 670 -16.36 19.41 51.91
N HIS A 671 -15.21 19.41 51.24
CA HIS A 671 -15.01 20.20 50.02
C HIS A 671 -15.97 19.76 48.92
N ALA A 672 -16.04 18.46 48.61
CA ALA A 672 -16.98 17.92 47.61
C ALA A 672 -18.45 18.24 47.94
N GLY A 673 -18.87 18.03 49.20
CA GLY A 673 -20.21 18.37 49.68
C GLY A 673 -20.52 19.89 49.67
N GLY A 674 -19.49 20.71 49.90
CA GLY A 674 -19.57 22.16 49.76
C GLY A 674 -19.79 22.60 48.31
N HIS A 675 -19.14 21.93 47.36
CA HIS A 675 -19.30 22.20 45.93
C HIS A 675 -20.63 21.71 45.34
N SER A 676 -21.11 20.53 45.76
CA SER A 676 -22.42 20.04 45.35
C SER A 676 -23.53 20.99 45.80
N SER A 677 -23.39 21.59 46.99
CA SER A 677 -24.30 22.61 47.52
C SER A 677 -24.26 23.96 46.76
N LYS A 678 -23.27 24.20 45.90
CA LYS A 678 -23.09 25.47 45.16
C LYS A 678 -23.44 25.38 43.67
N LEU A 679 -24.03 24.27 43.22
CA LEU A 679 -24.49 24.13 41.83
C LEU A 679 -25.63 25.10 41.52
N MET A 680 -25.64 25.67 40.31
CA MET A 680 -26.64 26.67 39.91
C MET A 680 -28.01 26.07 39.57
N VAL A 681 -28.01 24.86 39.00
CA VAL A 681 -29.24 24.15 38.63
C VAL A 681 -29.75 23.40 39.86
N VAL A 682 -30.93 23.77 40.36
CA VAL A 682 -31.52 23.26 41.63
C VAL A 682 -31.78 21.75 41.58
N SER A 683 -32.17 21.20 40.42
CA SER A 683 -32.34 19.75 40.25
C SER A 683 -31.03 18.98 40.41
N ASP A 684 -29.97 19.47 39.76
CA ASP A 684 -28.64 18.86 39.78
C ASP A 684 -27.96 19.07 41.14
N GLN A 685 -28.23 20.21 41.80
CA GLN A 685 -27.82 20.50 43.17
C GLN A 685 -28.44 19.49 44.15
N ALA A 686 -29.75 19.26 44.09
CA ALA A 686 -30.41 18.26 44.93
C ALA A 686 -29.82 16.86 44.72
N ARG A 687 -29.57 16.47 43.46
CA ARG A 687 -28.94 15.20 43.10
C ARG A 687 -27.53 15.05 43.64
N ALA A 688 -26.67 16.03 43.38
CA ALA A 688 -25.29 15.99 43.83
C ALA A 688 -25.19 15.98 45.36
N VAL A 689 -26.07 16.72 46.07
CA VAL A 689 -26.07 16.79 47.54
C VAL A 689 -26.48 15.47 48.17
N TYR A 690 -27.52 14.79 47.68
CA TYR A 690 -27.85 13.46 48.21
C TYR A 690 -26.80 12.42 47.79
N LEU A 691 -26.19 12.52 46.60
CA LEU A 691 -25.09 11.61 46.23
C LEU A 691 -23.85 11.79 47.12
N CYS A 692 -23.58 13.02 47.58
CA CYS A 692 -22.53 13.26 48.57
C CYS A 692 -22.85 12.67 49.95
N SER A 693 -24.09 12.25 50.24
CA SER A 693 -24.41 11.59 51.51
C SER A 693 -23.70 10.24 51.66
N TYR A 694 -23.48 9.54 50.54
CA TYR A 694 -22.70 8.29 50.48
C TYR A 694 -21.22 8.48 50.82
N LEU A 695 -20.67 9.69 50.71
CA LEU A 695 -19.28 9.95 51.14
C LEU A 695 -19.12 9.85 52.65
N PHE A 696 -20.18 10.09 53.42
CA PHE A 696 -20.15 10.04 54.88
C PHE A 696 -20.50 8.65 55.42
N TRP A 697 -20.61 7.66 54.53
CA TRP A 697 -20.95 6.28 54.82
C TRP A 697 -20.18 5.32 53.91
N ILE A 698 -19.05 4.83 54.40
CA ILE A 698 -18.25 3.80 53.72
C ILE A 698 -18.40 2.47 54.47
N GLU A 699 -18.74 1.41 53.72
CA GLU A 699 -18.80 0.02 54.17
C GLU A 699 -17.45 -0.70 53.98
N ASP A 700 -17.24 -1.75 54.77
CA ASP A 700 -16.19 -2.75 54.55
C ASP A 700 -16.65 -3.67 53.41
N ASP A 701 -15.78 -3.91 52.43
CA ASP A 701 -15.95 -5.03 51.51
C ASP A 701 -15.43 -6.28 52.24
N GLU A 702 -16.24 -6.87 53.14
CA GLU A 702 -15.89 -8.11 53.86
C GLU A 702 -15.95 -9.39 52.97
N ASP A 703 -16.16 -9.28 51.65
CA ASP A 703 -16.46 -10.44 50.77
C ASP A 703 -15.41 -10.77 49.68
N GLU A 704 -14.20 -10.18 49.67
CA GLU A 704 -13.12 -10.61 48.76
C GLU A 704 -11.77 -10.74 49.49
N ASP A 705 -11.62 -11.78 50.32
CA ASP A 705 -10.51 -12.75 50.27
C ASP A 705 -10.45 -13.57 51.57
N ASP A 706 -11.16 -14.71 51.59
CA ASP A 706 -10.82 -15.88 52.42
C ASP A 706 -9.50 -16.48 51.93
N SER A 707 -8.39 -15.77 52.13
CA SER A 707 -7.06 -16.37 52.19
C SER A 707 -6.49 -16.11 53.58
N GLU A 708 -6.87 -17.00 54.49
CA GLU A 708 -6.12 -17.30 55.72
C GLU A 708 -4.67 -17.62 55.35
N GLU A 709 -3.79 -16.62 55.30
CA GLU A 709 -2.33 -16.75 55.40
C GLU A 709 -1.75 -15.33 55.31
N ASP A 710 -1.65 -14.64 56.46
CA ASP A 710 -0.58 -13.69 56.85
C ASP A 710 -1.07 -12.84 58.05
N GLU A 711 -1.31 -13.50 59.19
CA GLU A 711 -1.33 -12.84 60.51
C GLU A 711 0.12 -12.73 61.02
N GLU A 712 0.95 -11.87 60.42
CA GLU A 712 2.19 -11.42 61.08
C GLU A 712 2.39 -9.90 60.90
N GLU A 713 2.10 -9.18 61.98
CA GLU A 713 2.72 -7.92 62.43
C GLU A 713 2.67 -6.69 61.49
N ASP A 714 1.57 -5.93 61.58
CA ASP A 714 1.58 -4.45 61.49
C ASP A 714 0.40 -3.91 62.34
N GLU A 715 0.60 -3.77 63.66
CA GLU A 715 -0.40 -3.30 64.64
C GLU A 715 -0.80 -1.81 64.50
N ASP A 716 -0.39 -1.08 63.45
CA ASP A 716 -0.55 0.39 63.33
C ASP A 716 -1.23 0.87 62.03
N LYS A 717 -2.05 0.04 61.37
CA LYS A 717 -2.96 0.51 60.31
C LYS A 717 -4.41 0.20 60.66
N GLU A 718 -5.00 1.01 61.53
CA GLU A 718 -6.46 1.08 61.68
C GLU A 718 -7.07 1.34 60.28
N LYS A 719 -7.70 0.32 59.66
CA LYS A 719 -8.47 0.50 58.42
C LYS A 719 -9.64 1.44 58.72
N ILE A 720 -9.78 2.50 57.94
CA ILE A 720 -10.56 3.67 58.35
C ILE A 720 -12.04 3.52 57.97
N TYR A 721 -12.85 3.41 59.01
CA TYR A 721 -14.30 3.51 58.96
C TYR A 721 -14.72 4.99 58.98
N PHE A 722 -15.16 5.54 57.86
CA PHE A 722 -15.74 6.88 57.86
C PHE A 722 -17.27 6.82 57.97
N LYS A 723 -17.77 6.92 59.21
CA LYS A 723 -19.22 6.92 59.54
C LYS A 723 -19.62 8.21 60.26
N ASP A 724 -19.88 9.28 59.52
CA ASP A 724 -20.41 10.54 60.07
C ASP A 724 -21.91 10.66 59.79
N THR A 725 -22.70 10.06 60.68
CA THR A 725 -24.17 10.03 60.60
C THR A 725 -24.79 11.44 60.63
N LYS A 726 -24.17 12.39 61.34
CA LYS A 726 -24.68 13.77 61.45
C LYS A 726 -24.54 14.53 60.14
N ARG A 727 -23.40 14.41 59.46
CA ARG A 727 -23.19 15.04 58.14
C ARG A 727 -24.03 14.38 57.05
N LEU A 728 -24.19 13.05 57.12
CA LEU A 728 -25.09 12.31 56.24
C LEU A 728 -26.53 12.86 56.33
N LEU A 729 -27.08 12.96 57.54
CA LEU A 729 -28.41 13.56 57.75
C LEU A 729 -28.45 15.03 57.30
N GLY A 730 -27.36 15.78 57.52
CA GLY A 730 -27.20 17.15 57.03
C GLY A 730 -27.29 17.26 55.50
N CYS A 731 -26.74 16.31 54.75
CA CYS A 731 -26.84 16.24 53.30
C CYS A 731 -28.26 15.85 52.85
N VAL A 732 -28.85 14.81 53.43
CA VAL A 732 -30.20 14.35 53.08
C VAL A 732 -31.26 15.42 53.36
N SER A 733 -31.23 16.02 54.56
CA SER A 733 -32.15 17.12 54.93
C SER A 733 -32.00 18.34 54.02
N ARG A 734 -30.75 18.67 53.61
CA ARG A 734 -30.48 19.74 52.66
C ARG A 734 -31.00 19.39 51.26
N ALA A 735 -30.84 18.16 50.80
CA ALA A 735 -31.37 17.70 49.52
C ALA A 735 -32.91 17.79 49.48
N ILE A 736 -33.60 17.39 50.56
CA ILE A 736 -35.06 17.52 50.70
C ILE A 736 -35.49 19.00 50.60
N ARG A 737 -34.78 19.90 51.30
CA ARG A 737 -35.05 21.34 51.26
C ARG A 737 -34.84 21.93 49.87
N VAL A 738 -33.76 21.55 49.18
CA VAL A 738 -33.44 22.02 47.83
C VAL A 738 -34.46 21.48 46.82
N ALA A 739 -34.77 20.19 46.85
CA ALA A 739 -35.83 19.59 46.04
C ALA A 739 -37.17 20.28 46.29
N GLY A 740 -37.46 20.62 47.56
CA GLY A 740 -38.71 21.28 47.93
C GLY A 740 -38.84 22.74 47.49
N SER A 741 -37.75 23.38 47.06
CA SER A 741 -37.74 24.77 46.56
C SER A 741 -38.02 24.90 45.05
N LEU A 742 -38.15 23.77 44.34
CA LEU A 742 -38.48 23.75 42.92
C LEU A 742 -39.93 24.23 42.68
N MET A 743 -40.14 25.02 41.63
CA MET A 743 -41.48 25.47 41.24
C MET A 743 -42.19 24.46 40.32
N GLU A 744 -41.43 23.65 39.57
CA GLU A 744 -41.96 22.59 38.72
C GLU A 744 -42.30 21.34 39.54
N SER A 745 -43.59 20.98 39.56
CA SER A 745 -44.12 19.82 40.30
C SER A 745 -43.47 18.51 39.87
N ALA A 746 -43.35 18.24 38.56
CA ALA A 746 -42.82 16.98 38.04
C ALA A 746 -41.36 16.71 38.47
N SER A 747 -40.47 17.69 38.30
CA SER A 747 -39.06 17.61 38.69
C SER A 747 -38.89 17.52 40.21
N MET A 748 -39.76 18.18 40.98
CA MET A 748 -39.79 18.09 42.43
C MET A 748 -40.13 16.67 42.91
N PHE A 749 -41.21 16.06 42.39
CA PHE A 749 -41.62 14.71 42.78
C PHE A 749 -40.58 13.67 42.38
N GLN A 750 -39.96 13.81 41.22
CA GLN A 750 -38.85 12.96 40.80
C GLN A 750 -37.74 12.88 41.86
N LEU A 751 -37.26 14.04 42.29
CA LEU A 751 -36.16 14.13 43.24
C LEU A 751 -36.56 13.65 44.63
N LEU A 752 -37.79 13.92 45.07
CA LEU A 752 -38.28 13.42 46.34
C LEU A 752 -38.40 11.88 46.35
N PHE A 753 -38.81 11.26 45.24
CA PHE A 753 -38.83 9.80 45.12
C PHE A 753 -37.42 9.20 45.04
N GLU A 754 -36.48 9.86 44.35
CA GLU A 754 -35.06 9.48 44.34
C GLU A 754 -34.46 9.55 45.77
N ILE A 755 -34.69 10.64 46.50
CA ILE A 755 -34.24 10.81 47.89
C ILE A 755 -34.89 9.79 48.82
N LEU A 756 -36.18 9.46 48.63
CA LEU A 756 -36.84 8.42 49.40
C LEU A 756 -36.11 7.07 49.24
N ASN A 757 -35.70 6.72 48.03
CA ASN A 757 -34.92 5.49 47.80
C ASN A 757 -33.54 5.54 48.47
N VAL A 758 -32.88 6.70 48.50
CA VAL A 758 -31.61 6.88 49.24
C VAL A 758 -31.82 6.68 50.74
N CYS A 759 -32.89 7.26 51.31
CA CYS A 759 -33.23 7.04 52.72
C CYS A 759 -33.55 5.57 53.01
N LEU A 760 -34.24 4.86 52.10
CA LEU A 760 -34.52 3.44 52.24
C LEU A 760 -33.26 2.57 52.16
N TYR A 761 -32.27 2.98 51.35
CA TYR A 761 -30.96 2.33 51.33
C TYR A 761 -30.28 2.46 52.70
N PHE A 762 -30.17 3.68 53.24
CA PHE A 762 -29.56 3.91 54.56
C PHE A 762 -30.33 3.26 55.71
N LEU A 763 -31.65 3.10 55.60
CA LEU A 763 -32.46 2.40 56.59
C LEU A 763 -32.14 0.89 56.65
N ARG A 764 -31.62 0.28 55.58
CA ARG A 764 -31.17 -1.13 55.63
C ARG A 764 -29.93 -1.33 56.50
N TYR A 765 -29.12 -0.29 56.66
CA TYR A 765 -27.88 -0.34 57.41
C TYR A 765 -28.03 0.12 58.87
N ASP A 766 -29.27 0.22 59.35
CA ASP A 766 -29.62 0.55 60.74
C ASP A 766 -28.92 1.81 61.28
N ILE A 767 -28.89 2.88 60.47
CA ILE A 767 -28.33 4.16 60.88
C ILE A 767 -29.26 4.82 61.91
N GLU A 768 -28.80 4.97 63.17
CA GLU A 768 -29.56 5.53 64.32
C GLU A 768 -30.31 6.86 64.08
N GLN A 769 -29.89 7.63 63.07
CA GLN A 769 -30.46 8.94 62.74
C GLN A 769 -31.47 8.91 61.58
N ILE A 770 -31.45 7.88 60.72
CA ILE A 770 -32.44 7.68 59.64
C ILE A 770 -33.33 6.50 60.06
N ASN A 771 -34.20 6.79 61.03
CA ASN A 771 -35.13 5.79 61.55
C ASN A 771 -36.41 5.74 60.71
N THR A 772 -37.22 4.74 60.99
CA THR A 772 -38.55 4.51 60.40
C THR A 772 -39.44 5.75 60.47
N ASP A 773 -39.36 6.52 61.56
CA ASP A 773 -40.06 7.79 61.75
C ASP A 773 -39.64 8.88 60.75
N TYR A 774 -38.36 8.94 60.38
CA TYR A 774 -37.84 9.91 59.42
C TYR A 774 -38.35 9.61 58.00
N VAL A 775 -38.39 8.32 57.63
CA VAL A 775 -38.95 7.86 56.35
C VAL A 775 -40.47 8.10 56.30
N ASN A 776 -41.19 7.83 57.40
CA ASN A 776 -42.63 8.11 57.51
C ASN A 776 -42.91 9.63 57.36
N THR A 777 -42.10 10.48 58.00
CA THR A 777 -42.22 11.95 57.85
C THR A 777 -41.97 12.41 56.41
N LEU A 778 -41.03 11.79 55.70
CA LEU A 778 -40.78 12.09 54.28
C LEU A 778 -41.93 11.63 53.39
N LEU A 779 -42.52 10.46 53.66
CA LEU A 779 -43.71 9.98 52.97
C LEU A 779 -44.90 10.92 53.18
N GLU A 780 -45.16 11.37 54.41
CA GLU A 780 -46.20 12.36 54.72
C GLU A 780 -45.97 13.69 53.98
N LEU A 781 -44.72 14.16 53.90
CA LEU A 781 -44.36 15.36 53.16
C LEU A 781 -44.63 15.22 51.65
N ILE A 782 -44.31 14.05 51.08
CA ILE A 782 -44.59 13.73 49.69
C ILE A 782 -46.11 13.75 49.44
N HIS A 783 -46.90 13.14 50.32
CA HIS A 783 -48.37 13.13 50.20
C HIS A 783 -48.98 14.51 50.29
N ARG A 784 -48.58 15.31 51.29
CA ARG A 784 -49.05 16.68 51.43
C ARG A 784 -48.78 17.51 50.17
N LYS A 785 -47.61 17.32 49.55
CA LYS A 785 -47.25 18.01 48.30
C LYS A 785 -48.02 17.50 47.09
N ILE A 786 -48.38 16.22 47.04
CA ILE A 786 -49.27 15.66 46.01
C ILE A 786 -50.66 16.30 46.14
N GLU A 787 -51.20 16.38 47.36
CA GLU A 787 -52.50 16.99 47.63
C GLU A 787 -52.54 18.49 47.26
N GLU A 788 -51.46 19.23 47.51
CA GLU A 788 -51.34 20.66 47.23
C GLU A 788 -51.27 21.00 45.72
N ASN A 789 -50.77 20.10 44.86
CA ASN A 789 -50.52 20.36 43.43
C ASN A 789 -51.58 19.76 42.47
N ASN A 790 -52.67 19.22 43.00
CA ASN A 790 -53.70 18.45 42.29
C ASN A 790 -54.57 19.21 41.25
N THR A 791 -54.25 20.46 40.86
CA THR A 791 -55.16 21.28 40.02
C THR A 791 -54.83 21.47 38.55
N ASP A 792 -53.65 21.16 38.02
CA ASP A 792 -53.39 21.29 36.56
C ASP A 792 -52.26 20.36 36.09
N LEU A 793 -52.58 19.19 35.51
CA LEU A 793 -51.56 18.17 35.17
C LEU A 793 -51.73 17.64 33.73
N SER A 794 -50.74 17.90 32.86
CA SER A 794 -50.70 17.45 31.46
C SER A 794 -49.83 16.20 31.28
N GLU A 795 -50.45 15.18 30.70
CA GLU A 795 -49.99 14.06 29.84
C GLU A 795 -48.58 13.40 30.02
N LEU A 796 -48.62 12.09 30.26
CA LEU A 796 -47.59 11.05 30.06
C LEU A 796 -46.35 11.00 30.98
N VAL A 797 -45.67 12.13 31.24
CA VAL A 797 -44.42 12.13 32.04
C VAL A 797 -44.72 11.81 33.51
N GLU A 798 -45.77 12.38 34.09
CA GLU A 798 -46.15 12.12 35.48
C GLU A 798 -46.65 10.68 35.71
N GLN A 799 -47.26 10.03 34.71
CA GLN A 799 -47.67 8.62 34.81
C GLN A 799 -46.47 7.68 35.00
N GLN A 800 -45.35 7.95 34.34
CA GLN A 800 -44.11 7.19 34.52
C GLN A 800 -43.54 7.40 35.93
N MET A 801 -43.59 8.63 36.45
CA MET A 801 -43.13 8.98 37.79
C MET A 801 -43.97 8.34 38.90
N PHE A 802 -45.29 8.37 38.78
CA PHE A 802 -46.19 7.71 39.73
C PHE A 802 -46.09 6.18 39.65
N ASN A 803 -45.79 5.61 38.47
CA ASN A 803 -45.45 4.20 38.34
C ASN A 803 -44.11 3.85 39.03
N PHE A 804 -43.11 4.73 38.96
CA PHE A 804 -41.84 4.59 39.69
C PHE A 804 -42.07 4.63 41.21
N TYR A 805 -42.87 5.57 41.70
CA TYR A 805 -43.26 5.64 43.10
C TYR A 805 -44.06 4.39 43.54
N LYS A 806 -45.04 3.95 42.74
CA LYS A 806 -45.79 2.71 43.00
C LYS A 806 -44.90 1.47 43.04
N SER A 807 -43.84 1.43 42.22
CA SER A 807 -42.84 0.35 42.23
C SER A 807 -41.98 0.42 43.50
N THR A 808 -41.59 1.61 43.93
CA THR A 808 -40.90 1.85 45.20
C THR A 808 -41.76 1.36 46.38
N LEU A 809 -43.05 1.71 46.43
CA LEU A 809 -43.96 1.24 47.48
C LEU A 809 -44.17 -0.29 47.45
N LYS A 810 -44.16 -0.93 46.28
CA LYS A 810 -44.15 -2.39 46.16
C LYS A 810 -42.86 -3.00 46.69
N HIS A 811 -41.71 -2.35 46.46
CA HIS A 811 -40.43 -2.78 46.98
C HIS A 811 -40.38 -2.71 48.51
N ILE A 812 -40.88 -1.63 49.11
CA ILE A 812 -41.00 -1.52 50.58
C ILE A 812 -41.89 -2.65 51.13
N LYS A 813 -43.03 -2.94 50.47
CA LYS A 813 -43.89 -4.08 50.83
C LYS A 813 -43.20 -5.44 50.72
N TYR A 814 -42.30 -5.59 49.75
CA TYR A 814 -41.53 -6.81 49.58
C TYR A 814 -40.48 -6.95 50.71
N CYS A 815 -39.77 -5.87 51.06
CA CYS A 815 -38.86 -5.85 52.21
C CYS A 815 -39.59 -6.13 53.54
N GLN A 816 -40.83 -5.66 53.70
CA GLN A 816 -41.69 -5.99 54.85
C GLN A 816 -42.04 -7.49 54.96
N SER A 817 -41.84 -8.28 53.91
CA SER A 817 -42.14 -9.73 53.88
C SER A 817 -40.91 -10.64 53.96
N GLN A 818 -39.71 -10.07 54.00
CA GLN A 818 -38.42 -10.77 54.08
C GLN A 818 -37.97 -10.86 55.56
N GLU A 819 -37.62 -12.06 56.03
CA GLU A 819 -37.29 -12.34 57.46
C GLU A 819 -36.09 -11.50 57.98
N GLU A 820 -35.09 -11.19 57.14
CA GLU A 820 -33.87 -10.46 57.55
C GLU A 820 -34.08 -8.94 57.70
N THR A 821 -35.08 -8.36 57.04
CA THR A 821 -35.36 -6.90 57.08
C THR A 821 -36.70 -6.57 57.70
N GLU A 822 -37.39 -7.60 58.22
CA GLU A 822 -38.76 -7.53 58.70
C GLU A 822 -38.91 -6.50 59.84
N ASP A 823 -37.98 -6.46 60.78
CA ASP A 823 -38.10 -5.65 62.00
C ASP A 823 -37.87 -4.14 61.74
N LEU A 824 -37.01 -3.80 60.78
CA LEU A 824 -36.72 -2.42 60.38
C LEU A 824 -37.82 -1.83 59.48
N PHE A 825 -38.41 -2.62 58.58
CA PHE A 825 -39.38 -2.11 57.60
C PHE A 825 -40.85 -2.22 58.04
N LYS A 826 -41.17 -3.01 59.08
CA LYS A 826 -42.54 -3.18 59.64
C LYS A 826 -43.19 -1.88 60.11
N GLN A 827 -42.40 -0.93 60.60
CA GLN A 827 -42.91 0.34 61.15
C GLN A 827 -43.18 1.42 60.08
N ILE A 828 -42.89 1.14 58.80
CA ILE A 828 -43.15 2.07 57.70
C ILE A 828 -44.61 1.97 57.27
N ASN A 829 -45.35 3.08 57.38
CA ASN A 829 -46.80 3.09 57.22
C ASN A 829 -47.23 3.35 55.77
N ILE A 830 -47.32 2.30 54.94
CA ILE A 830 -47.64 2.38 53.50
C ILE A 830 -49.15 2.48 53.23
N SER A 831 -49.98 2.35 54.27
CA SER A 831 -51.43 2.10 54.14
C SER A 831 -52.24 3.30 53.63
N GLN A 832 -51.85 4.54 53.99
CA GLN A 832 -52.39 5.78 53.41
C GLN A 832 -51.86 6.00 51.99
N SER A 833 -50.56 5.78 51.79
CA SER A 833 -49.85 6.06 50.53
C SER A 833 -50.38 5.29 49.32
N LEU A 834 -50.96 4.11 49.53
CA LEU A 834 -51.57 3.27 48.49
C LEU A 834 -53.06 3.54 48.25
N LYS A 835 -53.74 4.22 49.18
CA LYS A 835 -55.13 4.64 49.02
C LYS A 835 -55.24 5.88 48.14
N ASP A 836 -54.29 6.80 48.26
CA ASP A 836 -54.32 8.09 47.55
C ASP A 836 -53.78 8.00 46.09
N LEU A 837 -53.11 6.89 45.73
CA LEU A 837 -52.66 6.56 44.37
C LEU A 837 -53.69 5.78 43.53
N LYS A 838 -54.84 5.42 44.11
CA LYS A 838 -55.97 4.75 43.43
C LYS A 838 -57.03 5.77 43.08
#